data_AF-S9TSF3-F1
#
_entry.id   AF-S9TSF3-F1
#
_cell.length_a   1.000
_cell.length_b   1.000
_cell.length_c   1.000
_cell.angle_alpha   90.00
_cell.angle_beta   90.00
_cell.angle_gamma   90.00
#
_symmetry.space_group_name_H-M   'P 1'
#
loop_
_entity.id
_entity.type
_entity.pdbx_description
1 polymer ?
#
loop_
_entity_poly.entity_id
_entity_poly.type
_entity_poly.pdbx_seq_one_letter_code
_entity_poly.pdbx_strand_id
1 'polypeptide(L)'
;MDGVLAVIVSLLAKNEHLLLHFPNPFTHKVVSSGAEEPAAATEGDEAVRVLSNLQWEVSNAQWSALALLGKLLGAVPVARGRYEWAFRDTDDMYYCYGAKDAVTLTNAYFARVPTVELMDENDAHDVNLHLMTDTNSRSKIKSQMFFQPVPTQYVLESRLPHVPSAALAEQQVRACPVKAELRRALRAMSFGSTPVAALAKMVFLHLVCHDTPQNTEETKAALRNLVATQSAAVLEHLSTTLVKRDATWAVILHEAGIGEAMQGLWPHAPLESLPRTAGTRKRGRGDERGEPPGRHRPSPIVESLSRAAGSAPPTPALLPQTTADVELFLKTASFAELFRLLEDLDTVDRGTCEKVVHTACALPAGSEAHRTWCTALVAYLLRELQKLSIHGSTLHLLDTVQSDRSVRAVFVCRDAEAAASGGAAPSLLFCKNKHPLRVHFSTNWKCDLCGGSSEYGSLACRTCNYDVCSHCTERALGCVRANVSATVGDVLESWRENNDPNANKKKKKRSHAPSVEGLDLFTRAALFAHTTPVCAVLQQQQPLHCAAIGGACACRVTRPHAAGGWAQQPKDSPIFRLLRHFAAFLCEDNAVWRGLIEAVTSYGALVFTHGVLGLPEPLYSVIDCLRRSLPLAFKCELTRFLAVDCRRYALQFIADAGVTLRGTAQGALHSNGLAGKITVPRDNERGALLRLADAFHPSLTLRSKLTFAFEGEEGTGNGPTQELYAEMSSFFTGCKPMWYVTDDQRTIGLPSRTENRETEFFVCGALTGRAFVDGYTMDVSYHPLVWTLLRCSDRDGATVSKEQLLHTSSLWALLSELEPTMANSFKQMLLASASELELMGLEDENEQSIKPENVLDFVVGRIKAHFSTTLMNLQAFLLGLLRSVDLSTLFSLSDEELCVVLGGQDSEEEGAAPLFTEAQLESVVTEAHGYTAGSKEVKLFTSIVGGDFGRKEQRLFLEFLTGSSRLPLNGLQGLGRKITVVKKEMDSKNEATLPSCSTCFLYLKLPPYTSRDIMKQRLLLAVTEGRKNFSLS
;
A
#
# COMPACT_ATOMS: atom_id res chain seq x y z
N MET A 1 -45.54 13.34 5.32
CA MET A 1 -44.26 12.98 4.65
C MET A 1 -43.17 14.00 4.89
N ASP A 2 -43.51 15.19 5.40
CA ASP A 2 -42.65 16.37 5.47
C ASP A 2 -41.51 16.29 6.50
N GLY A 3 -41.61 15.43 7.52
CA GLY A 3 -40.63 15.32 8.60
C GLY A 3 -39.27 14.71 8.18
N VAL A 4 -39.26 13.53 7.56
CA VAL A 4 -38.00 12.87 7.10
C VAL A 4 -37.33 13.72 6.02
N LEU A 5 -38.16 14.29 5.13
CA LEU A 5 -37.71 15.17 4.07
C LEU A 5 -37.05 16.44 4.64
N ALA A 6 -37.66 17.08 5.64
CA ALA A 6 -37.10 18.27 6.29
C ALA A 6 -35.75 17.99 6.97
N VAL A 7 -35.56 16.81 7.57
CA VAL A 7 -34.27 16.41 8.17
C VAL A 7 -33.21 16.23 7.10
N ILE A 8 -33.49 15.47 6.04
CA ILE A 8 -32.55 15.23 4.94
C ILE A 8 -32.20 16.55 4.24
N VAL A 9 -33.20 17.42 4.01
CA VAL A 9 -33.01 18.76 3.42
C VAL A 9 -32.20 19.67 4.35
N SER A 10 -32.41 19.61 5.67
CA SER A 10 -31.60 20.39 6.63
C SER A 10 -30.13 19.94 6.69
N LEU A 11 -29.87 18.64 6.49
CA LEU A 11 -28.52 18.08 6.43
C LEU A 11 -27.81 18.42 5.11
N LEU A 12 -28.56 18.45 4.01
CA LEU A 12 -28.09 18.96 2.72
C LEU A 12 -27.79 20.47 2.80
N ALA A 13 -28.65 21.23 3.48
CA ALA A 13 -28.48 22.67 3.71
C ALA A 13 -27.20 23.01 4.50
N LYS A 14 -26.86 22.22 5.53
CA LYS A 14 -25.61 22.37 6.30
C LYS A 14 -24.35 22.14 5.47
N ASN A 15 -24.47 21.45 4.33
CA ASN A 15 -23.37 21.12 3.41
C ASN A 15 -23.42 21.97 2.12
N GLU A 16 -24.24 23.03 2.05
CA GLU A 16 -24.45 23.90 0.88
C GLU A 16 -23.18 24.60 0.36
N HIS A 17 -22.13 24.69 1.17
CA HIS A 17 -20.88 25.36 0.80
C HIS A 17 -19.85 24.46 0.10
N LEU A 18 -20.19 23.19 -0.18
CA LEU A 18 -19.25 22.27 -0.84
C LEU A 18 -19.10 22.63 -2.32
N LEU A 19 -18.05 23.41 -2.61
CA LEU A 19 -17.58 23.64 -3.98
C LEU A 19 -17.05 22.33 -4.56
N LEU A 20 -17.58 21.94 -5.72
CA LEU A 20 -17.06 20.81 -6.48
C LEU A 20 -15.83 21.29 -7.25
N HIS A 21 -14.64 21.03 -6.69
CA HIS A 21 -13.35 21.31 -7.32
C HIS A 21 -12.84 20.07 -8.06
N PHE A 22 -12.43 20.26 -9.31
CA PHE A 22 -11.71 19.26 -10.07
C PHE A 22 -10.21 19.56 -10.05
N PRO A 23 -9.32 18.54 -10.09
CA PRO A 23 -7.88 18.76 -10.18
C PRO A 23 -7.53 19.56 -11.44
N ASN A 24 -6.67 20.58 -11.30
CA ASN A 24 -6.20 21.40 -12.41
C ASN A 24 -5.08 20.65 -13.18
N PRO A 25 -5.26 20.34 -14.47
CA PRO A 25 -4.28 19.57 -15.23
C PRO A 25 -3.02 20.38 -15.62
N PHE A 26 -3.01 21.70 -15.41
CA PHE A 26 -1.95 22.62 -15.87
C PHE A 26 -1.09 23.24 -14.74
N THR A 27 -1.39 23.01 -13.46
CA THR A 27 -0.65 23.68 -12.36
C THR A 27 0.50 22.85 -11.77
N HIS A 28 1.71 23.40 -11.86
CA HIS A 28 2.73 23.34 -10.80
C HIS A 28 2.45 24.46 -9.77
N LYS A 29 2.39 24.16 -8.47
CA LYS A 29 2.42 25.22 -7.44
C LYS A 29 3.87 25.66 -7.24
N VAL A 30 4.28 26.74 -7.91
CA VAL A 30 5.51 27.46 -7.55
C VAL A 30 5.22 28.27 -6.28
N VAL A 31 5.93 27.95 -5.19
CA VAL A 31 5.90 28.71 -3.94
C VAL A 31 6.66 30.02 -4.19
N SER A 32 5.93 31.13 -4.29
CA SER A 32 6.56 32.46 -4.26
C SER A 32 6.98 32.81 -2.82
N SER A 33 8.19 32.43 -2.42
CA SER A 33 8.89 33.13 -1.33
C SER A 33 9.78 34.21 -1.95
N GLY A 34 9.59 35.45 -1.52
CA GLY A 34 10.13 36.63 -2.17
C GLY A 34 11.66 36.74 -2.24
N ALA A 35 12.07 37.48 -3.30
CA ALA A 35 13.29 38.27 -3.50
C ALA A 35 14.64 37.51 -3.61
N GLU A 36 15.07 37.26 -4.86
CA GLU A 36 16.19 37.93 -5.58
C GLU A 36 16.73 37.02 -6.70
N GLU A 37 16.75 37.54 -7.94
CA GLU A 37 17.48 37.02 -9.11
C GLU A 37 18.79 37.83 -9.30
N PRO A 38 19.76 37.48 -10.20
CA PRO A 38 19.95 36.24 -10.99
C PRO A 38 21.44 35.77 -11.07
N ALA A 39 21.70 34.57 -11.64
CA ALA A 39 22.88 34.31 -12.47
C ALA A 39 22.72 33.05 -13.33
N ALA A 40 23.08 33.17 -14.60
CA ALA A 40 22.74 32.30 -15.72
C ALA A 40 23.61 31.02 -15.90
N ALA A 41 23.05 30.11 -16.71
CA ALA A 41 23.63 28.95 -17.44
C ALA A 41 23.77 27.65 -16.62
N THR A 42 23.35 26.46 -17.08
CA THR A 42 23.24 25.91 -18.45
C THR A 42 22.16 24.82 -18.55
N GLU A 43 21.49 24.81 -19.69
CA GLU A 43 20.39 23.94 -20.14
C GLU A 43 20.74 22.44 -20.24
N GLY A 44 19.71 21.61 -20.02
CA GLY A 44 19.68 20.18 -20.31
C GLY A 44 18.87 19.40 -19.27
N ASP A 45 17.69 18.91 -19.65
CA ASP A 45 16.81 18.00 -18.89
C ASP A 45 15.92 18.59 -17.76
N GLU A 46 15.01 19.49 -18.13
CA GLU A 46 13.68 19.56 -17.48
C GLU A 46 12.58 19.39 -18.55
N ALA A 47 12.64 18.29 -19.31
CA ALA A 47 11.51 17.89 -20.15
C ALA A 47 10.36 17.41 -19.24
N VAL A 48 9.32 18.23 -19.19
CA VAL A 48 8.03 18.03 -18.54
C VAL A 48 7.46 16.63 -18.77
N ARG A 49 7.46 15.83 -17.70
CA ARG A 49 6.54 14.71 -17.53
C ARG A 49 5.23 15.22 -16.93
N VAL A 50 4.38 15.81 -17.75
CA VAL A 50 2.93 15.92 -17.51
C VAL A 50 2.26 15.89 -18.89
N LEU A 51 1.31 15.02 -19.27
CA LEU A 51 0.67 13.83 -18.74
C LEU A 51 -0.09 13.21 -19.95
N SER A 52 -0.30 11.90 -19.97
CA SER A 52 -1.35 11.22 -20.76
C SER A 52 -2.79 11.61 -20.33
N ASN A 53 -2.95 12.68 -19.54
CA ASN A 53 -4.07 12.93 -18.65
C ASN A 53 -4.76 14.27 -18.93
N LEU A 54 -4.86 14.68 -20.21
CA LEU A 54 -5.99 15.53 -20.62
C LEU A 54 -7.25 14.70 -20.89
N GLN A 55 -7.23 13.40 -20.62
CA GLN A 55 -8.44 12.58 -20.56
C GLN A 55 -9.04 12.58 -19.16
N TRP A 56 -10.29 13.01 -19.14
CA TRP A 56 -11.19 13.03 -18.01
C TRP A 56 -11.52 11.59 -17.59
N GLU A 57 -11.09 11.14 -16.42
CA GLU A 57 -11.69 9.99 -15.75
C GLU A 57 -12.75 10.45 -14.74
N VAL A 58 -13.75 11.16 -15.24
CA VAL A 58 -15.08 11.12 -14.62
C VAL A 58 -15.94 10.35 -15.60
N SER A 59 -16.28 9.11 -15.27
CA SER A 59 -17.09 8.25 -16.14
C SER A 59 -18.37 8.98 -16.58
N ASN A 60 -18.83 8.74 -17.81
CA ASN A 60 -20.09 9.34 -18.33
C ASN A 60 -21.28 9.15 -17.35
N ALA A 61 -21.26 8.08 -16.56
CA ALA A 61 -22.22 7.79 -15.51
C ALA A 61 -22.15 8.77 -14.32
N GLN A 62 -20.94 9.15 -13.89
CA GLN A 62 -20.73 10.14 -12.82
C GLN A 62 -21.14 11.55 -13.28
N TRP A 63 -20.84 11.93 -14.52
CA TRP A 63 -21.31 13.18 -15.12
C TRP A 63 -22.84 13.27 -15.18
N SER A 64 -23.47 12.23 -15.69
CA SER A 64 -24.93 12.13 -15.77
C SER A 64 -25.58 12.15 -14.39
N ALA A 65 -24.95 11.50 -13.40
CA ALA A 65 -25.46 11.46 -12.04
C ALA A 65 -25.29 12.79 -11.29
N LEU A 66 -24.20 13.54 -11.49
CA LEU A 66 -24.02 14.88 -10.91
C LEU A 66 -25.00 15.90 -11.50
N ALA A 67 -25.25 15.86 -12.81
CA ALA A 67 -26.25 16.70 -13.46
C ALA A 67 -27.68 16.35 -13.01
N LEU A 68 -27.97 15.06 -12.80
CA LEU A 68 -29.25 14.61 -12.25
C LEU A 68 -29.40 14.96 -10.76
N LEU A 69 -28.33 14.89 -9.96
CA LEU A 69 -28.29 15.29 -8.55
C LEU A 69 -28.58 16.78 -8.39
N GLY A 70 -27.98 17.64 -9.22
CA GLY A 70 -28.32 19.06 -9.27
C GLY A 70 -29.81 19.29 -9.56
N LYS A 71 -30.34 18.63 -10.61
CA LYS A 71 -31.77 18.71 -10.98
C LYS A 71 -32.71 18.21 -9.88
N LEU A 72 -32.39 17.08 -9.23
CA LEU A 72 -33.21 16.48 -8.16
C LEU A 72 -33.26 17.33 -6.89
N LEU A 73 -32.22 18.13 -6.63
CA LEU A 73 -32.14 19.04 -5.49
C LEU A 73 -32.72 20.43 -5.78
N GLY A 74 -33.32 20.64 -6.96
CA GLY A 74 -33.86 21.93 -7.36
C GLY A 74 -32.81 23.03 -7.57
N ALA A 75 -31.53 22.65 -7.62
CA ALA A 75 -30.42 23.54 -7.88
C ALA A 75 -30.07 23.51 -9.37
N VAL A 76 -29.77 24.66 -9.97
CA VAL A 76 -29.13 24.69 -11.29
C VAL A 76 -27.63 24.54 -11.03
N PRO A 77 -26.98 23.43 -11.41
CA PRO A 77 -25.52 23.38 -11.38
C PRO A 77 -25.02 24.44 -12.36
N VAL A 78 -24.49 25.54 -11.83
CA VAL A 78 -23.91 26.61 -12.66
C VAL A 78 -22.44 26.29 -12.82
N ALA A 79 -22.06 26.04 -14.05
CA ALA A 79 -20.68 26.09 -14.49
C ALA A 79 -20.15 27.51 -14.26
N ARG A 80 -19.28 27.71 -13.27
CA ARG A 80 -18.50 28.96 -13.25
C ARG A 80 -17.35 28.79 -14.20
N GLY A 81 -17.35 29.59 -15.26
CA GLY A 81 -16.41 29.56 -16.37
C GLY A 81 -15.00 30.00 -16.01
N ARG A 82 -14.37 29.41 -14.98
CA ARG A 82 -12.92 29.33 -14.94
C ARG A 82 -12.50 28.28 -15.95
N TYR A 83 -12.37 28.73 -17.18
CA TYR A 83 -11.73 27.96 -18.23
C TYR A 83 -10.24 28.26 -18.16
N GLU A 84 -9.45 27.19 -18.10
CA GLU A 84 -8.00 27.31 -18.00
C GLU A 84 -7.43 27.50 -19.41
N TRP A 85 -6.49 28.44 -19.51
CA TRP A 85 -5.71 28.69 -20.70
C TRP A 85 -4.25 28.47 -20.33
N ALA A 86 -3.53 27.75 -21.17
CA ALA A 86 -2.09 27.57 -21.05
C ALA A 86 -1.43 27.73 -22.42
N PHE A 87 -0.13 28.02 -22.44
CA PHE A 87 0.68 27.93 -23.64
C PHE A 87 1.90 27.06 -23.37
N ARG A 88 2.38 26.42 -24.43
CA ARG A 88 3.60 25.63 -24.42
C ARG A 88 4.72 26.46 -25.03
N ASP A 89 5.81 26.61 -24.29
CA ASP A 89 6.99 27.30 -24.76
C ASP A 89 7.88 26.37 -25.62
N THR A 90 9.09 26.84 -25.95
CA THR A 90 10.05 26.09 -26.78
C THR A 90 10.70 24.90 -26.06
N ASP A 91 10.62 24.85 -24.73
CA ASP A 91 11.22 23.81 -23.89
C ASP A 91 10.19 22.76 -23.45
N ASP A 92 9.03 22.72 -24.11
CA ASP A 92 7.92 21.82 -23.82
C ASP A 92 7.28 21.99 -22.43
N MET A 93 7.53 23.14 -21.79
CA MET A 93 6.94 23.52 -20.52
C MET A 93 5.58 24.21 -20.74
N TYR A 94 4.59 23.86 -19.91
CA TYR A 94 3.26 24.48 -19.96
C TYR A 94 3.16 25.60 -18.93
N TYR A 95 2.79 26.79 -19.39
CA TYR A 95 2.55 27.97 -18.55
C TYR A 95 1.08 28.36 -18.61
N CYS A 96 0.46 28.52 -17.44
CA CYS A 96 -0.91 29.02 -17.35
C CYS A 96 -0.93 30.53 -17.59
N TYR A 97 -1.91 31.01 -18.36
CA TYR A 97 -2.19 32.43 -18.43
C TYR A 97 -2.69 32.96 -17.08
N GLY A 98 -2.35 34.21 -16.76
CA GLY A 98 -2.84 34.86 -15.55
C GLY A 98 -4.37 34.92 -15.50
N ALA A 99 -4.94 35.02 -14.30
CA ALA A 99 -6.39 34.98 -14.11
C ALA A 99 -7.18 36.05 -14.88
N LYS A 100 -6.56 37.21 -15.16
CA LYS A 100 -7.18 38.28 -15.98
C LYS A 100 -7.12 37.96 -17.48
N ASP A 101 -6.01 37.44 -17.95
CA ASP A 101 -5.80 37.10 -19.37
C ASP A 101 -6.61 35.87 -19.76
N ALA A 102 -6.68 34.86 -18.90
CA ALA A 102 -7.53 33.69 -19.09
C ALA A 102 -9.02 34.08 -19.24
N VAL A 103 -9.50 35.07 -18.48
CA VAL A 103 -10.88 35.59 -18.63
C VAL A 103 -11.03 36.33 -19.97
N THR A 104 -10.04 37.12 -20.36
CA THR A 104 -10.04 37.88 -21.63
C THR A 104 -10.04 36.95 -22.84
N LEU A 105 -9.15 35.95 -22.85
CA LEU A 105 -9.06 34.92 -23.87
C LEU A 105 -10.34 34.07 -23.95
N THR A 106 -10.89 33.68 -22.80
CA THR A 106 -12.18 32.98 -22.73
C THR A 106 -13.29 33.78 -23.42
N ASN A 107 -13.44 35.05 -23.04
CA ASN A 107 -14.49 35.91 -23.60
C ASN A 107 -14.28 36.12 -25.11
N ALA A 108 -13.05 36.34 -25.55
CA ALA A 108 -12.71 36.51 -26.96
C ALA A 108 -12.93 35.23 -27.79
N TYR A 109 -12.60 34.06 -27.23
CA TYR A 109 -12.81 32.76 -27.86
C TYR A 109 -14.29 32.48 -28.09
N PHE A 110 -15.13 32.69 -27.08
CA PHE A 110 -16.58 32.51 -27.21
C PHE A 110 -17.24 33.62 -28.05
N ALA A 111 -16.70 34.84 -28.06
CA ALA A 111 -17.13 35.92 -28.95
C ALA A 111 -16.59 35.78 -30.40
N ARG A 112 -15.78 34.74 -30.68
CA ARG A 112 -15.15 34.47 -31.99
C ARG A 112 -14.28 35.61 -32.50
N VAL A 113 -13.63 36.33 -31.60
CA VAL A 113 -12.65 37.36 -31.96
C VAL A 113 -11.37 36.66 -32.46
N PRO A 114 -10.87 36.97 -33.67
CA PRO A 114 -9.80 36.20 -34.29
C PRO A 114 -8.43 36.43 -33.65
N THR A 115 -8.17 37.65 -33.18
CA THR A 115 -6.90 38.06 -32.59
C THR A 115 -7.12 38.89 -31.33
N VAL A 116 -6.31 38.63 -30.30
CA VAL A 116 -6.37 39.31 -29.00
C VAL A 116 -4.96 39.75 -28.65
N GLU A 117 -4.79 41.03 -28.33
CA GLU A 117 -3.53 41.55 -27.81
C GLU A 117 -3.58 41.50 -26.28
N LEU A 118 -2.64 40.77 -25.68
CA LEU A 118 -2.45 40.73 -24.23
C LEU A 118 -1.22 41.59 -23.88
N MET A 119 -1.35 42.43 -22.85
CA MET A 119 -0.25 43.26 -22.36
C MET A 119 0.19 42.76 -20.98
N ASP A 120 1.43 42.29 -20.89
CA ASP A 120 2.07 42.04 -19.60
C ASP A 120 3.03 43.21 -19.26
N GLU A 121 3.43 43.35 -17.99
CA GLU A 121 4.20 44.52 -17.51
C GLU A 121 5.56 44.71 -18.21
N ASN A 122 6.06 43.69 -18.93
CA ASN A 122 7.34 43.75 -19.65
C ASN A 122 7.30 43.33 -21.13
N ASP A 123 6.25 42.70 -21.67
CA ASP A 123 6.15 42.25 -23.07
C ASP A 123 4.69 42.22 -23.59
N ALA A 124 4.52 42.46 -24.89
CA ALA A 124 3.23 42.38 -25.59
C ALA A 124 3.09 41.04 -26.32
N HIS A 125 1.89 40.49 -26.32
CA HIS A 125 1.56 39.15 -26.85
C HIS A 125 0.41 39.25 -27.87
N ASP A 126 0.67 38.80 -29.10
CA ASP A 126 -0.31 38.75 -30.19
C ASP A 126 -0.90 37.34 -30.29
N VAL A 127 -2.08 37.15 -29.68
CA VAL A 127 -2.77 35.86 -29.64
C VAL A 127 -3.70 35.71 -30.83
N ASN A 128 -3.52 34.65 -31.63
CA ASN A 128 -4.45 34.23 -32.66
C ASN A 128 -5.27 33.03 -32.18
N LEU A 129 -6.53 33.27 -31.81
CA LEU A 129 -7.43 32.25 -31.28
C LEU A 129 -7.93 31.26 -32.33
N HIS A 130 -7.89 31.61 -33.61
CA HIS A 130 -8.27 30.68 -34.69
C HIS A 130 -7.21 29.59 -34.88
N LEU A 131 -5.94 29.98 -34.78
CA LEU A 131 -4.81 29.08 -34.91
C LEU A 131 -4.34 28.52 -33.55
N MET A 132 -4.96 28.96 -32.45
CA MET A 132 -4.58 28.63 -31.07
C MET A 132 -3.08 28.85 -30.83
N THR A 133 -2.59 30.05 -31.18
CA THR A 133 -1.17 30.40 -31.09
C THR A 133 -0.97 31.78 -30.48
N ASP A 134 0.00 31.89 -29.59
CA ASP A 134 0.47 33.15 -29.01
C ASP A 134 1.83 33.52 -29.60
N THR A 135 1.99 34.77 -30.04
CA THR A 135 3.26 35.26 -30.58
C THR A 135 3.75 36.43 -29.74
N ASN A 136 4.86 36.26 -29.04
CA ASN A 136 5.46 37.37 -28.30
C ASN A 136 5.97 38.42 -29.30
N SER A 137 5.54 39.67 -29.14
CA SER A 137 5.78 40.74 -30.10
C SER A 137 7.25 41.14 -30.21
N ARG A 138 8.07 40.92 -29.16
CA ARG A 138 9.51 41.19 -29.12
C ARG A 138 10.35 40.02 -29.64
N SER A 139 10.13 38.81 -29.12
CA SER A 139 10.95 37.64 -29.50
C SER A 139 10.52 37.04 -30.85
N LYS A 140 9.30 37.35 -31.31
CA LYS A 140 8.65 36.75 -32.48
C LYS A 140 8.52 35.21 -32.39
N ILE A 141 8.75 34.63 -31.22
CA ILE A 141 8.56 33.21 -30.95
C ILE A 141 7.07 32.94 -30.84
N LYS A 142 6.63 31.89 -31.53
CA LYS A 142 5.23 31.49 -31.62
C LYS A 142 4.99 30.23 -30.80
N SER A 143 4.19 30.35 -29.76
CA SER A 143 3.86 29.30 -28.80
C SER A 143 2.48 28.74 -29.07
N GLN A 144 2.30 27.43 -28.91
CA GLN A 144 0.99 26.79 -29.10
C GLN A 144 0.16 26.93 -27.82
N MET A 145 -1.11 27.32 -27.98
CA MET A 145 -2.03 27.53 -26.86
C MET A 145 -2.96 26.34 -26.68
N PHE A 146 -3.32 26.11 -25.42
CA PHE A 146 -4.20 25.06 -24.97
C PHE A 146 -5.32 25.70 -24.15
N PHE A 147 -6.55 25.28 -24.44
CA PHE A 147 -7.74 25.77 -23.78
C PHE A 147 -8.51 24.58 -23.21
N GLN A 148 -8.92 24.69 -21.95
CA GLN A 148 -9.83 23.74 -21.35
C GLN A 148 -11.28 24.17 -21.65
N PRO A 149 -12.04 23.42 -22.47
CA PRO A 149 -13.39 23.82 -22.86
C PRO A 149 -14.46 23.47 -21.82
N VAL A 150 -14.09 22.77 -20.75
CA VAL A 150 -15.00 22.35 -19.67
C VAL A 150 -14.62 23.09 -18.38
N PRO A 151 -15.57 23.75 -17.70
CA PRO A 151 -15.32 24.52 -16.49
C PRO A 151 -14.71 23.65 -15.37
N THR A 152 -13.66 24.15 -14.72
CA THR A 152 -12.95 23.45 -13.62
C THR A 152 -13.69 23.47 -12.29
N GLN A 153 -14.81 24.21 -12.22
CA GLN A 153 -15.55 24.43 -10.99
C GLN A 153 -17.06 24.44 -11.26
N TYR A 154 -17.78 23.63 -10.49
CA TYR A 154 -19.23 23.69 -10.43
C TYR A 154 -19.66 24.28 -9.10
N VAL A 155 -20.52 25.29 -9.19
CA VAL A 155 -21.11 25.95 -8.03
C VAL A 155 -22.62 25.74 -8.10
N LEU A 156 -23.20 25.27 -6.99
CA LEU A 156 -24.65 25.30 -6.80
C LEU A 156 -24.99 26.73 -6.37
N GLU A 157 -25.25 27.61 -7.33
CA GLU A 157 -25.31 29.07 -7.07
C GLU A 157 -26.57 29.53 -6.33
N SER A 158 -27.59 28.68 -6.19
CA SER A 158 -28.75 28.98 -5.35
C SER A 158 -28.60 28.32 -3.99
N ARG A 159 -28.83 29.06 -2.89
CA ARG A 159 -29.40 28.45 -1.66
C ARG A 159 -30.49 27.51 -2.14
N LEU A 160 -30.54 26.26 -1.63
CA LEU A 160 -31.64 25.36 -1.94
C LEU A 160 -32.92 26.20 -1.88
N PRO A 161 -33.67 26.37 -3.00
CA PRO A 161 -34.80 27.27 -3.00
C PRO A 161 -35.65 26.87 -1.80
N HIS A 162 -36.05 27.85 -0.98
CA HIS A 162 -36.95 27.62 0.15
C HIS A 162 -38.11 26.80 -0.41
N VAL A 163 -38.08 25.50 -0.10
CA VAL A 163 -38.83 24.38 -0.66
C VAL A 163 -39.94 24.79 -1.66
N PRO A 164 -39.83 24.54 -2.99
CA PRO A 164 -41.03 24.30 -3.76
C PRO A 164 -41.64 23.02 -3.19
N SER A 165 -42.88 23.11 -2.73
CA SER A 165 -43.65 22.12 -1.95
C SER A 165 -43.25 20.65 -2.16
N ALA A 166 -43.31 19.85 -1.10
CA ALA A 166 -43.06 18.40 -1.07
C ALA A 166 -43.63 17.62 -2.27
N ALA A 167 -44.68 18.14 -2.90
CA ALA A 167 -45.27 17.67 -4.15
C ALA A 167 -44.28 17.61 -5.35
N LEU A 168 -43.36 18.56 -5.53
CA LEU A 168 -42.51 18.61 -6.75
C LEU A 168 -41.41 17.55 -6.73
N ALA A 169 -40.74 17.36 -5.58
CA ALA A 169 -39.75 16.30 -5.39
C ALA A 169 -40.41 14.91 -5.44
N GLU A 170 -41.59 14.77 -4.83
CA GLU A 170 -42.39 13.53 -4.88
C GLU A 170 -42.82 13.18 -6.32
N GLN A 171 -43.20 14.18 -7.13
CA GLN A 171 -43.63 13.99 -8.51
C GLN A 171 -42.45 13.67 -9.45
N GLN A 172 -41.28 14.31 -9.28
CA GLN A 172 -40.09 14.04 -10.09
C GLN A 172 -39.41 12.69 -9.76
N VAL A 173 -39.35 12.31 -8.48
CA VAL A 173 -38.76 11.03 -8.05
C VAL A 173 -39.66 9.84 -8.42
N ARG A 174 -41.00 10.00 -8.34
CA ARG A 174 -41.94 8.96 -8.81
C ARG A 174 -41.96 8.81 -10.32
N ALA A 175 -41.77 9.89 -11.08
CA ALA A 175 -41.78 9.87 -12.53
C ALA A 175 -40.43 9.48 -13.16
N CYS A 176 -39.36 9.30 -12.37
CA CYS A 176 -38.03 9.00 -12.88
C CYS A 176 -37.94 7.56 -13.42
N PRO A 177 -37.90 7.34 -14.75
CA PRO A 177 -37.93 6.00 -15.34
C PRO A 177 -36.60 5.23 -15.15
N VAL A 178 -35.57 5.93 -14.65
CA VAL A 178 -34.18 5.45 -14.54
C VAL A 178 -33.79 5.18 -13.07
N LYS A 179 -34.78 4.97 -12.19
CA LYS A 179 -34.60 4.88 -10.73
C LYS A 179 -33.67 3.72 -10.30
N ALA A 180 -33.70 2.59 -11.01
CA ALA A 180 -32.84 1.43 -10.73
C ALA A 180 -31.38 1.69 -11.13
N GLU A 181 -31.15 2.26 -12.31
CA GLU A 181 -29.84 2.71 -12.81
C GLU A 181 -29.27 3.82 -11.93
N LEU A 182 -30.13 4.72 -11.43
CA LEU A 182 -29.74 5.78 -10.51
C LEU A 182 -29.26 5.21 -9.17
N ARG A 183 -29.95 4.21 -8.62
CA ARG A 183 -29.48 3.47 -7.43
C ARG A 183 -28.15 2.79 -7.69
N ARG A 184 -27.98 2.17 -8.86
CA ARG A 184 -26.73 1.50 -9.28
C ARG A 184 -25.57 2.49 -9.37
N ALA A 185 -25.79 3.67 -9.95
CA ALA A 185 -24.79 4.73 -10.10
C ALA A 185 -24.46 5.42 -8.76
N LEU A 186 -25.47 5.79 -7.98
CA LEU A 186 -25.28 6.38 -6.65
C LEU A 186 -24.61 5.40 -5.68
N ARG A 187 -24.89 4.10 -5.80
CA ARG A 187 -24.18 3.06 -5.04
C ARG A 187 -22.70 3.10 -5.33
N ALA A 188 -22.25 3.19 -6.58
CA ALA A 188 -20.82 3.28 -6.88
C ALA A 188 -20.16 4.55 -6.31
N MET A 189 -20.88 5.67 -6.27
CA MET A 189 -20.37 6.97 -5.79
C MET A 189 -20.54 7.17 -4.28
N SER A 190 -21.41 6.41 -3.60
CA SER A 190 -21.68 6.54 -2.17
C SER A 190 -20.60 5.90 -1.29
N PHE A 191 -19.56 5.30 -1.89
CA PHE A 191 -18.39 4.78 -1.15
C PHE A 191 -17.29 5.85 -1.11
N GLY A 192 -16.68 6.04 0.06
CA GLY A 192 -15.64 7.07 0.29
C GLY A 192 -16.05 8.23 1.20
N SER A 193 -15.08 9.08 1.54
CA SER A 193 -15.20 10.23 2.46
C SER A 193 -15.20 11.59 1.75
N THR A 194 -15.26 11.60 0.42
CA THR A 194 -15.24 12.85 -0.36
C THR A 194 -16.56 13.61 -0.24
N PRO A 195 -16.57 14.94 -0.46
CA PRO A 195 -17.80 15.75 -0.53
C PRO A 195 -18.85 15.19 -1.48
N VAL A 196 -18.41 14.64 -2.62
CA VAL A 196 -19.25 13.99 -3.63
C VAL A 196 -19.86 12.70 -3.09
N ALA A 197 -19.06 11.87 -2.41
CA ALA A 197 -19.56 10.64 -1.79
C ALA A 197 -20.55 10.91 -0.66
N ALA A 198 -20.32 11.95 0.14
CA ALA A 198 -21.25 12.40 1.17
C ALA A 198 -22.59 12.83 0.56
N LEU A 199 -22.58 13.63 -0.51
CA LEU A 199 -23.80 14.04 -1.21
C LEU A 199 -24.54 12.85 -1.84
N ALA A 200 -23.80 11.93 -2.48
CA ALA A 200 -24.35 10.72 -3.09
C ALA A 200 -25.00 9.79 -2.05
N LYS A 201 -24.39 9.62 -0.86
CA LYS A 201 -24.98 8.89 0.27
C LYS A 201 -26.32 9.49 0.71
N MET A 202 -26.41 10.82 0.79
CA MET A 202 -27.61 11.51 1.24
C MET A 202 -28.78 11.39 0.25
N VAL A 203 -28.49 11.48 -1.05
CA VAL A 203 -29.53 11.28 -2.08
C VAL A 203 -29.91 9.81 -2.23
N PHE A 204 -28.95 8.89 -2.08
CA PHE A 204 -29.25 7.46 -2.04
C PHE A 204 -30.16 7.10 -0.86
N LEU A 205 -29.88 7.64 0.34
CA LEU A 205 -30.73 7.50 1.52
C LEU A 205 -32.14 8.05 1.26
N HIS A 206 -32.25 9.21 0.61
CA HIS A 206 -33.54 9.79 0.23
C HIS A 206 -34.36 8.84 -0.67
N LEU A 207 -33.72 8.22 -1.66
CA LEU A 207 -34.35 7.24 -2.55
C LEU A 207 -34.75 5.94 -1.83
N VAL A 208 -34.01 5.52 -0.80
CA VAL A 208 -34.29 4.33 0.01
C VAL A 208 -35.43 4.61 0.99
N CYS A 209 -35.40 5.73 1.69
CA CYS A 209 -36.45 6.14 2.62
C CYS A 209 -37.77 6.47 1.90
N HIS A 210 -37.77 6.76 0.60
CA HIS A 210 -39.00 7.04 -0.15
C HIS A 210 -39.76 5.76 -0.56
N ASP A 211 -39.10 4.61 -0.68
CA ASP A 211 -39.77 3.36 -1.04
C ASP A 211 -40.52 2.75 0.15
N THR A 212 -41.41 1.80 -0.16
CA THR A 212 -41.91 0.89 0.86
C THR A 212 -40.73 0.20 1.53
N PRO A 213 -40.75 0.03 2.85
CA PRO A 213 -39.67 -0.63 3.58
C PRO A 213 -39.41 -2.02 3.01
N GLN A 214 -38.30 -2.14 2.29
CA GLN A 214 -37.82 -3.41 1.79
C GLN A 214 -36.67 -3.86 2.68
N ASN A 215 -36.81 -5.04 3.30
CA ASN A 215 -35.77 -5.61 4.15
C ASN A 215 -34.62 -6.22 3.30
N THR A 216 -34.06 -5.43 2.39
CA THR A 216 -32.94 -5.80 1.53
C THR A 216 -31.63 -5.34 2.18
N GLU A 217 -30.55 -6.08 1.96
CA GLU A 217 -29.22 -5.65 2.44
C GLU A 217 -28.79 -4.30 1.85
N GLU A 218 -29.29 -3.93 0.67
CA GLU A 218 -29.05 -2.61 0.07
C GLU A 218 -29.61 -1.48 0.94
N THR A 219 -30.81 -1.68 1.49
CA THR A 219 -31.47 -0.75 2.43
C THR A 219 -30.72 -0.69 3.75
N LYS A 220 -30.31 -1.84 4.30
CA LYS A 220 -29.54 -1.89 5.56
C LYS A 220 -28.15 -1.28 5.42
N ALA A 221 -27.45 -1.52 4.32
CA ALA A 221 -26.14 -0.94 4.04
C ALA A 221 -26.19 0.58 3.88
N ALA A 222 -27.26 1.12 3.27
CA ALA A 222 -27.50 2.56 3.20
C ALA A 222 -27.63 3.19 4.60
N LEU A 223 -28.39 2.52 5.47
CA LEU A 223 -28.65 2.93 6.84
C LEU A 223 -27.41 2.78 7.74
N ARG A 224 -26.63 1.71 7.59
CA ARG A 224 -25.33 1.51 8.29
C ARG A 224 -24.31 2.59 7.93
N ASN A 225 -24.30 3.05 6.67
CA ASN A 225 -23.44 4.16 6.25
C ASN A 225 -23.87 5.52 6.84
N LEU A 226 -25.17 5.70 7.11
CA LEU A 226 -25.69 6.89 7.78
C LEU A 226 -25.17 6.98 9.23
N VAL A 227 -25.16 5.84 9.93
CA VAL A 227 -24.65 5.71 11.30
C VAL A 227 -23.22 6.21 11.44
N ALA A 228 -22.37 5.92 10.45
CA ALA A 228 -20.96 6.32 10.46
C ALA A 228 -20.74 7.84 10.28
N THR A 229 -21.76 8.60 9.85
CA THR A 229 -21.57 9.99 9.41
C THR A 229 -22.41 11.03 10.15
N GLN A 230 -23.40 10.61 10.97
CA GLN A 230 -24.39 11.52 11.57
C GLN A 230 -24.42 11.47 13.10
N SER A 231 -24.78 12.59 13.73
CA SER A 231 -24.90 12.70 15.20
C SER A 231 -26.09 11.89 15.76
N ALA A 232 -25.99 11.46 17.02
CA ALA A 232 -27.05 10.69 17.71
C ALA A 232 -28.43 11.37 17.66
N ALA A 233 -28.50 12.70 17.80
CA ALA A 233 -29.76 13.46 17.74
C ALA A 233 -30.43 13.41 16.35
N VAL A 234 -29.64 13.38 15.28
CA VAL A 234 -30.13 13.28 13.91
C VAL A 234 -30.65 11.87 13.63
N LEU A 235 -29.92 10.84 14.09
CA LEU A 235 -30.33 9.44 13.98
C LEU A 235 -31.63 9.18 14.76
N GLU A 236 -31.79 9.77 15.95
CA GLU A 236 -33.01 9.68 16.76
C GLU A 236 -34.21 10.28 16.05
N HIS A 237 -34.05 11.49 15.51
CA HIS A 237 -35.14 12.18 14.84
C HIS A 237 -35.54 11.49 13.51
N LEU A 238 -34.58 10.99 12.76
CA LEU A 238 -34.84 10.24 11.53
C LEU A 238 -35.52 8.90 11.82
N SER A 239 -35.02 8.15 12.81
CA SER A 239 -35.57 6.85 13.23
C SER A 239 -36.99 6.99 13.78
N THR A 240 -37.24 7.98 14.63
CA THR A 240 -38.60 8.25 15.15
C THR A 240 -39.58 8.58 14.05
N THR A 241 -39.15 9.31 13.02
CA THR A 241 -40.02 9.72 11.93
C THR A 241 -40.30 8.57 10.94
N LEU A 242 -39.32 7.70 10.67
CA LEU A 242 -39.50 6.50 9.83
C LEU A 242 -40.43 5.47 10.49
N VAL A 243 -40.22 5.19 11.79
CA VAL A 243 -41.05 4.24 12.55
C VAL A 243 -42.49 4.73 12.73
N LYS A 244 -42.68 6.04 12.94
CA LYS A 244 -44.03 6.64 12.97
C LYS A 244 -44.75 6.53 11.63
N ARG A 245 -44.01 6.53 10.51
CA ARG A 245 -44.58 6.42 9.17
C ARG A 245 -45.02 5.00 8.85
N ASP A 246 -44.15 4.03 9.14
CA ASP A 246 -44.41 2.61 8.95
C ASP A 246 -43.61 1.82 9.98
N ALA A 247 -44.32 1.05 10.80
CA ALA A 247 -43.76 0.31 11.92
C ALA A 247 -42.74 -0.76 11.46
N THR A 248 -42.81 -1.23 10.21
CA THR A 248 -41.88 -2.21 9.66
C THR A 248 -40.44 -1.69 9.53
N TRP A 249 -40.23 -0.37 9.49
CA TRP A 249 -38.88 0.23 9.56
C TRP A 249 -38.18 -0.08 10.89
N ALA A 250 -38.93 -0.34 11.97
CA ALA A 250 -38.32 -0.59 13.27
C ALA A 250 -37.41 -1.84 13.26
N VAL A 251 -37.83 -2.89 12.55
CA VAL A 251 -37.04 -4.11 12.37
C VAL A 251 -35.81 -3.84 11.50
N ILE A 252 -35.98 -3.11 10.38
CA ILE A 252 -34.88 -2.78 9.45
C ILE A 252 -33.83 -1.89 10.12
N LEU A 253 -34.25 -0.88 10.88
CA LEU A 253 -33.36 0.04 11.60
C LEU A 253 -32.60 -0.67 12.73
N HIS A 254 -33.26 -1.64 13.39
CA HIS A 254 -32.64 -2.50 14.39
C HIS A 254 -31.59 -3.43 13.75
N GLU A 255 -31.92 -4.13 12.66
CA GLU A 255 -30.98 -4.99 11.90
C GLU A 255 -29.84 -4.21 11.21
N ALA A 256 -30.04 -2.92 10.96
CA ALA A 256 -29.00 -2.01 10.49
C ALA A 256 -28.09 -1.48 11.63
N GLY A 257 -28.34 -1.84 12.89
CA GLY A 257 -27.48 -1.48 14.03
C GLY A 257 -27.62 -0.03 14.53
N ILE A 258 -28.66 0.70 14.10
CA ILE A 258 -28.84 2.11 14.47
C ILE A 258 -29.10 2.30 15.96
N GLY A 259 -29.86 1.39 16.58
CA GLY A 259 -30.16 1.46 18.02
C GLY A 259 -28.91 1.37 18.90
N GLU A 260 -27.98 0.49 18.56
CA GLU A 260 -26.71 0.29 19.28
C GLU A 260 -25.75 1.48 19.05
N ALA A 261 -25.68 1.99 17.82
CA ALA A 261 -24.86 3.15 17.52
C ALA A 261 -25.33 4.42 18.25
N MET A 262 -26.64 4.62 18.39
CA MET A 262 -27.19 5.72 19.20
C MET A 262 -26.82 5.63 20.68
N GLN A 263 -26.63 4.43 21.22
CA GLN A 263 -26.17 4.23 22.59
C GLN A 263 -24.68 4.54 22.74
N GLY A 264 -23.85 4.22 21.74
CA GLY A 264 -22.40 4.51 21.75
C GLY A 264 -22.02 5.96 21.40
N LEU A 265 -22.85 6.68 20.64
CA LEU A 265 -22.60 8.07 20.22
C LEU A 265 -23.02 9.13 21.26
N TRP A 266 -23.62 8.74 22.38
CA TRP A 266 -23.91 9.66 23.48
C TRP A 266 -22.64 9.87 24.31
N PRO A 267 -22.13 11.11 24.46
CA PRO A 267 -20.90 11.32 25.22
C PRO A 267 -21.12 10.95 26.69
N HIS A 268 -20.28 10.07 27.22
CA HIS A 268 -20.00 10.02 28.66
C HIS A 268 -19.40 11.38 29.04
N ALA A 269 -20.17 12.23 29.72
CA ALA A 269 -19.62 13.47 30.24
C ALA A 269 -18.49 13.15 31.24
N PRO A 270 -17.30 13.78 31.14
CA PRO A 270 -16.29 13.68 32.18
C PRO A 270 -16.81 14.36 33.45
N LEU A 271 -16.64 13.72 34.61
CA LEU A 271 -16.77 14.38 35.90
C LEU A 271 -15.63 15.39 36.05
N GLU A 272 -15.87 16.66 35.71
CA GLU A 272 -15.03 17.76 36.16
C GLU A 272 -15.83 18.86 36.86
N SER A 273 -15.19 19.36 37.90
CA SER A 273 -15.64 20.26 38.96
C SER A 273 -16.31 21.56 38.51
N LEU A 274 -17.48 21.84 39.08
CA LEU A 274 -18.02 23.21 39.12
C LEU A 274 -17.27 24.06 40.15
N PRO A 275 -17.01 25.35 39.87
CA PRO A 275 -16.39 26.26 40.83
C PRO A 275 -17.36 26.62 41.95
N ARG A 276 -16.84 26.63 43.19
CA ARG A 276 -17.53 27.15 44.38
C ARG A 276 -17.78 28.65 44.23
N THR A 277 -19.04 29.07 44.31
CA THR A 277 -19.41 30.40 44.82
C THR A 277 -20.67 30.34 45.68
N ALA A 278 -20.64 31.12 46.75
CA ALA A 278 -21.47 31.06 47.94
C ALA A 278 -22.92 31.57 47.77
N GLY A 279 -23.84 31.13 48.65
CA GLY A 279 -25.05 31.89 48.94
C GLY A 279 -26.27 31.13 49.46
N THR A 280 -26.46 31.19 50.78
CA THR A 280 -27.74 31.18 51.52
C THR A 280 -28.44 29.86 51.91
N ARG A 281 -28.87 29.89 53.18
CA ARG A 281 -29.40 28.84 54.05
C ARG A 281 -30.83 28.42 53.70
N LYS A 282 -31.18 27.15 53.94
CA LYS A 282 -32.34 26.77 54.78
C LYS A 282 -32.25 25.31 55.26
N ARG A 283 -32.66 25.12 56.51
CA ARG A 283 -32.68 23.89 57.31
C ARG A 283 -33.72 22.88 56.79
N GLY A 284 -33.41 21.59 56.91
CA GLY A 284 -34.38 20.49 56.89
C GLY A 284 -33.67 19.18 57.24
N ARG A 285 -34.16 18.47 58.26
CA ARG A 285 -33.58 17.30 58.93
C ARG A 285 -34.42 16.08 58.54
N GLY A 286 -33.80 14.95 58.20
CA GLY A 286 -34.50 13.66 58.04
C GLY A 286 -33.67 12.63 57.28
N ASP A 287 -33.30 11.55 57.97
CA ASP A 287 -32.62 10.34 57.48
C ASP A 287 -33.43 9.62 56.38
N GLU A 288 -32.72 8.99 55.42
CA GLU A 288 -32.70 7.52 55.22
C GLU A 288 -32.21 7.12 53.80
N ARG A 289 -31.23 6.20 53.78
CA ARG A 289 -30.85 5.24 52.72
C ARG A 289 -30.46 5.77 51.32
N GLY A 290 -29.19 5.57 50.98
CA GLY A 290 -28.63 5.85 49.66
C GLY A 290 -29.15 4.89 48.57
N GLU A 291 -29.68 5.47 47.50
CA GLU A 291 -29.78 4.84 46.17
C GLU A 291 -28.44 4.98 45.42
N PRO A 292 -28.03 4.00 44.59
CA PRO A 292 -26.88 4.15 43.69
C PRO A 292 -27.23 5.08 42.50
N PRO A 293 -26.23 5.73 41.86
CA PRO A 293 -26.46 6.79 40.88
C PRO A 293 -27.15 6.28 39.61
N GLY A 294 -28.09 7.09 39.10
CA GLY A 294 -29.05 6.74 38.06
C GLY A 294 -28.45 6.34 36.72
N ARG A 295 -28.91 5.19 36.21
CA ARG A 295 -28.78 4.80 34.80
C ARG A 295 -29.50 5.83 33.93
N HIS A 296 -28.81 6.39 32.92
CA HIS A 296 -29.46 7.19 31.88
C HIS A 296 -30.55 6.35 31.20
N ARG A 297 -31.79 6.88 31.14
CA ARG A 297 -32.88 6.24 30.40
C ARG A 297 -32.54 6.29 28.89
N PRO A 298 -32.52 5.15 28.19
CA PRO A 298 -32.35 5.16 26.74
C PRO A 298 -33.51 5.93 26.08
N SER A 299 -33.23 6.54 24.92
CA SER A 299 -34.25 7.27 24.17
C SER A 299 -35.48 6.38 23.90
N PRO A 300 -36.72 6.93 23.92
CA PRO A 300 -37.95 6.17 23.66
C PRO A 300 -37.95 5.42 22.32
N ILE A 301 -37.20 5.90 21.33
CA ILE A 301 -37.06 5.20 20.04
C ILE A 301 -36.16 3.98 20.15
N VAL A 302 -35.08 4.06 20.92
CA VAL A 302 -34.17 2.93 21.16
C VAL A 302 -34.92 1.80 21.86
N GLU A 303 -35.77 2.15 22.83
CA GLU A 303 -36.67 1.19 23.48
C GLU A 303 -37.75 0.65 22.52
N SER A 304 -38.27 1.48 21.61
CA SER A 304 -39.28 1.05 20.64
C SER A 304 -38.71 0.17 19.54
N LEU A 305 -37.49 0.43 19.06
CA LEU A 305 -36.76 -0.43 18.13
C LEU A 305 -36.49 -1.80 18.77
N SER A 306 -36.07 -1.80 20.04
CA SER A 306 -35.85 -3.03 20.82
C SER A 306 -37.16 -3.81 21.03
N ARG A 307 -38.29 -3.12 21.27
CA ARG A 307 -39.62 -3.75 21.42
C ARG A 307 -40.19 -4.27 20.09
N ALA A 308 -40.01 -3.54 19.00
CA ALA A 308 -40.52 -3.93 17.67
C ALA A 308 -39.77 -5.12 17.07
N ALA A 309 -38.52 -5.35 17.48
CA ALA A 309 -37.75 -6.55 17.15
C ALA A 309 -38.21 -7.81 17.93
N GLY A 310 -39.21 -7.70 18.82
CA GLY A 310 -39.69 -8.83 19.62
C GLY A 310 -38.71 -9.32 20.69
N SER A 311 -37.62 -8.60 20.96
CA SER A 311 -36.66 -9.01 21.99
C SER A 311 -37.11 -8.54 23.37
N ALA A 312 -37.39 -9.49 24.27
CA ALA A 312 -37.22 -9.31 25.71
C ALA A 312 -35.80 -8.74 26.01
N PRO A 313 -35.54 -8.12 27.19
CA PRO A 313 -34.16 -7.78 27.56
C PRO A 313 -33.25 -8.99 27.31
N PRO A 314 -32.04 -8.79 26.77
CA PRO A 314 -31.25 -9.86 26.16
C PRO A 314 -31.07 -10.99 27.16
N THR A 315 -31.81 -12.08 26.96
CA THR A 315 -31.41 -13.37 27.50
C THR A 315 -30.17 -13.74 26.71
N PRO A 316 -29.03 -14.09 27.35
CA PRO A 316 -27.87 -14.61 26.63
C PRO A 316 -28.35 -15.73 25.70
N ALA A 317 -27.78 -15.84 24.50
CA ALA A 317 -28.04 -16.96 23.62
C ALA A 317 -27.67 -18.24 24.38
N LEU A 318 -28.64 -18.84 25.05
CA LEU A 318 -28.48 -20.08 25.77
C LEU A 318 -28.37 -21.14 24.70
N LEU A 319 -27.12 -21.42 24.30
CA LEU A 319 -26.79 -22.64 23.57
C LEU A 319 -27.46 -23.80 24.32
N PRO A 320 -28.23 -24.66 23.61
CA PRO A 320 -28.89 -25.79 24.24
C PRO A 320 -27.90 -26.62 25.07
N GLN A 321 -28.32 -27.08 26.25
CA GLN A 321 -27.41 -27.78 27.18
C GLN A 321 -26.99 -29.18 26.67
N THR A 322 -27.64 -29.71 25.63
CA THR A 322 -27.33 -31.03 25.07
C THR A 322 -26.76 -30.93 23.65
N THR A 323 -25.87 -31.87 23.30
CA THR A 323 -25.12 -31.86 22.05
C THR A 323 -25.97 -32.07 20.80
N ALA A 324 -27.06 -32.85 20.91
CA ALA A 324 -27.97 -33.09 19.78
C ALA A 324 -28.80 -31.84 19.45
N ASP A 325 -29.15 -31.06 20.46
CA ASP A 325 -29.95 -29.84 20.30
C ASP A 325 -29.13 -28.71 19.68
N VAL A 326 -27.83 -28.62 19.96
CA VAL A 326 -26.92 -27.67 19.29
C VAL A 326 -26.84 -27.97 17.80
N GLU A 327 -26.68 -29.23 17.38
CA GLU A 327 -26.62 -29.56 15.96
C GLU A 327 -27.92 -29.27 15.21
N LEU A 328 -29.06 -29.54 15.85
CA LEU A 328 -30.36 -29.22 15.30
C LEU A 328 -30.55 -27.71 15.19
N PHE A 329 -30.20 -26.96 16.24
CA PHE A 329 -30.24 -25.50 16.25
C PHE A 329 -29.39 -24.90 15.14
N LEU A 330 -28.13 -25.30 14.96
CA LEU A 330 -27.25 -24.71 13.94
C LEU A 330 -27.73 -25.00 12.50
N LYS A 331 -28.59 -26.01 12.31
CA LYS A 331 -29.21 -26.35 11.01
C LYS A 331 -30.53 -25.60 10.76
N THR A 332 -31.25 -25.20 11.81
CA THR A 332 -32.57 -24.55 11.70
C THR A 332 -32.58 -23.08 12.16
N ALA A 333 -31.47 -22.59 12.73
CA ALA A 333 -31.35 -21.25 13.27
C ALA A 333 -31.58 -20.19 12.19
N SER A 334 -32.31 -19.15 12.58
CA SER A 334 -32.51 -17.96 11.78
C SER A 334 -31.23 -17.14 11.68
N PHE A 335 -31.18 -16.24 10.69
CA PHE A 335 -30.08 -15.27 10.54
C PHE A 335 -29.80 -14.49 11.84
N ALA A 336 -30.84 -14.04 12.55
CA ALA A 336 -30.68 -13.24 13.77
C ALA A 336 -30.05 -14.03 14.93
N GLU A 337 -30.43 -15.31 15.06
CA GLU A 337 -29.88 -16.21 16.08
C GLU A 337 -28.42 -16.55 15.79
N LEU A 338 -28.09 -16.85 14.54
CA LEU A 338 -26.70 -17.11 14.12
C LEU A 338 -25.82 -15.87 14.26
N PHE A 339 -26.33 -14.69 13.88
CA PHE A 339 -25.58 -13.45 14.02
C PHE A 339 -25.27 -13.12 15.49
N ARG A 340 -26.21 -13.33 16.42
CA ARG A 340 -25.97 -13.19 17.86
C ARG A 340 -24.98 -14.23 18.40
N LEU A 341 -25.11 -15.48 17.96
CA LEU A 341 -24.15 -16.54 18.31
C LEU A 341 -22.72 -16.15 17.91
N LEU A 342 -22.53 -15.54 16.73
CA LEU A 342 -21.22 -15.07 16.28
C LEU A 342 -20.66 -13.92 17.13
N GLU A 343 -21.51 -13.03 17.65
CA GLU A 343 -21.08 -11.95 18.58
C GLU A 343 -20.58 -12.50 19.91
N ASP A 344 -21.26 -13.52 20.44
CA ASP A 344 -20.97 -14.08 21.76
C ASP A 344 -20.00 -15.28 21.71
N LEU A 345 -19.56 -15.71 20.52
CA LEU A 345 -18.83 -16.98 20.33
C LEU A 345 -17.55 -17.07 21.16
N ASP A 346 -16.84 -15.96 21.33
CA ASP A 346 -15.61 -15.92 22.14
C ASP A 346 -15.87 -15.93 23.66
N THR A 347 -17.12 -15.74 24.09
CA THR A 347 -17.53 -15.77 25.52
C THR A 347 -18.09 -17.12 25.96
N VAL A 348 -18.35 -18.02 25.01
CA VAL A 348 -18.90 -19.36 25.22
C VAL A 348 -17.79 -20.33 25.68
N ASP A 349 -18.16 -21.40 26.39
CA ASP A 349 -17.19 -22.41 26.81
C ASP A 349 -16.50 -23.09 25.60
N ARG A 350 -15.21 -23.41 25.76
CA ARG A 350 -14.36 -23.94 24.68
C ARG A 350 -14.92 -25.23 24.07
N GLY A 351 -15.53 -26.10 24.87
CA GLY A 351 -16.07 -27.39 24.41
C GLY A 351 -17.29 -27.22 23.50
N THR A 352 -18.14 -26.24 23.77
CA THR A 352 -19.28 -25.90 22.92
C THR A 352 -18.84 -25.13 21.67
N CYS A 353 -17.84 -24.24 21.78
CA CYS A 353 -17.26 -23.57 20.61
C CYS A 353 -16.71 -24.56 19.58
N GLU A 354 -15.94 -25.57 20.01
CA GLU A 354 -15.41 -26.60 19.11
C GLU A 354 -16.54 -27.35 18.37
N LYS A 355 -17.63 -27.65 19.06
CA LYS A 355 -18.80 -28.30 18.46
C LYS A 355 -19.47 -27.40 17.44
N VAL A 356 -19.70 -26.12 17.77
CA VAL A 356 -20.28 -25.14 16.84
C VAL A 356 -19.43 -25.03 15.58
N VAL A 357 -18.11 -24.89 15.73
CA VAL A 357 -17.18 -24.82 14.60
C VAL A 357 -17.25 -26.11 13.77
N HIS A 358 -17.18 -27.28 14.40
CA HIS A 358 -17.23 -28.57 13.71
C HIS A 358 -18.55 -28.78 12.95
N THR A 359 -19.69 -28.50 13.59
CA THR A 359 -21.01 -28.67 12.97
C THR A 359 -21.22 -27.68 11.82
N ALA A 360 -20.83 -26.41 11.99
CA ALA A 360 -20.92 -25.41 10.93
C ALA A 360 -20.05 -25.78 9.72
N CYS A 361 -18.83 -26.27 9.96
CA CYS A 361 -17.92 -26.72 8.89
C CYS A 361 -18.37 -28.03 8.21
N ALA A 362 -19.22 -28.82 8.87
CA ALA A 362 -19.77 -30.06 8.32
C ALA A 362 -21.05 -29.85 7.50
N LEU A 363 -21.56 -28.61 7.38
CA LEU A 363 -22.77 -28.33 6.62
C LEU A 363 -22.55 -28.56 5.11
N PRO A 364 -23.47 -29.23 4.40
CA PRO A 364 -23.37 -29.41 2.96
C PRO A 364 -23.37 -28.06 2.23
N ALA A 365 -22.38 -27.85 1.37
CA ALA A 365 -22.27 -26.65 0.53
C ALA A 365 -23.54 -26.47 -0.30
N GLY A 366 -24.12 -25.27 -0.25
CA GLY A 366 -25.33 -24.91 -1.00
C GLY A 366 -26.67 -25.20 -0.33
N SER A 367 -26.68 -25.88 0.83
CA SER A 367 -27.86 -26.05 1.68
C SER A 367 -28.39 -24.72 2.21
N GLU A 368 -29.69 -24.65 2.57
CA GLU A 368 -30.31 -23.44 3.13
C GLU A 368 -29.58 -22.98 4.40
N ALA A 369 -29.30 -23.91 5.32
CA ALA A 369 -28.51 -23.66 6.52
C ALA A 369 -27.13 -23.07 6.20
N HIS A 370 -26.41 -23.66 5.23
CA HIS A 370 -25.10 -23.15 4.80
C HIS A 370 -25.19 -21.71 4.26
N ARG A 371 -26.25 -21.37 3.51
CA ARG A 371 -26.46 -19.98 3.03
C ARG A 371 -26.77 -19.02 4.18
N THR A 372 -27.57 -19.43 5.15
CA THR A 372 -27.87 -18.61 6.34
C THR A 372 -26.61 -18.35 7.17
N TRP A 373 -25.75 -19.35 7.34
CA TRP A 373 -24.42 -19.18 7.96
C TRP A 373 -23.53 -18.21 7.19
N CYS A 374 -23.43 -18.41 5.88
CA CYS A 374 -22.65 -17.54 5.00
C CYS A 374 -23.09 -16.07 5.10
N THR A 375 -24.40 -15.82 5.01
CA THR A 375 -24.97 -14.47 5.14
C THR A 375 -24.77 -13.86 6.53
N ALA A 376 -24.94 -14.64 7.60
CA ALA A 376 -24.66 -14.20 8.97
C ALA A 376 -23.18 -13.84 9.17
N LEU A 377 -22.25 -14.65 8.64
CA LEU A 377 -20.81 -14.40 8.70
C LEU A 377 -20.39 -13.17 7.89
N VAL A 378 -20.94 -12.96 6.69
CA VAL A 378 -20.70 -11.72 5.91
C VAL A 378 -21.15 -10.50 6.71
N ALA A 379 -22.36 -10.54 7.28
CA ALA A 379 -22.90 -9.43 8.06
C ALA A 379 -22.05 -9.15 9.31
N TYR A 380 -21.62 -10.20 10.03
CA TYR A 380 -20.75 -10.08 11.19
C TYR A 380 -19.41 -9.44 10.80
N LEU A 381 -18.77 -9.97 9.76
CA LEU A 381 -17.48 -9.48 9.28
C LEU A 381 -17.55 -8.01 8.84
N LEU A 382 -18.57 -7.62 8.07
CA LEU A 382 -18.76 -6.23 7.65
C LEU A 382 -18.95 -5.29 8.84
N ARG A 383 -19.67 -5.72 9.88
CA ARG A 383 -19.84 -4.93 11.10
C ARG A 383 -18.53 -4.77 11.87
N GLU A 384 -17.75 -5.82 12.02
CA GLU A 384 -16.43 -5.74 12.67
C GLU A 384 -15.46 -4.86 11.88
N LEU A 385 -15.42 -4.98 10.56
CA LEU A 385 -14.63 -4.10 9.69
C LEU A 385 -15.09 -2.63 9.80
N GLN A 386 -16.40 -2.38 9.90
CA GLN A 386 -16.93 -1.04 10.10
C GLN A 386 -16.53 -0.47 11.48
N LYS A 387 -16.62 -1.26 12.56
CA LYS A 387 -16.15 -0.85 13.89
C LYS A 387 -14.67 -0.47 13.85
N LEU A 388 -13.85 -1.30 13.21
CA LEU A 388 -12.42 -1.05 13.03
C LEU A 388 -12.14 0.22 12.22
N SER A 389 -12.88 0.45 11.14
CA SER A 389 -12.76 1.64 10.28
C SER A 389 -13.14 2.94 11.00
N ILE A 390 -14.24 2.92 11.77
CA ILE A 390 -14.65 4.06 12.60
C ILE A 390 -13.58 4.35 13.65
N HIS A 391 -13.11 3.33 14.35
CA HIS A 391 -12.05 3.49 15.35
C HIS A 391 -10.79 4.10 14.73
N GLY A 392 -10.30 3.56 13.62
CA GLY A 392 -9.13 4.10 12.92
C GLY A 392 -9.31 5.56 12.50
N SER A 393 -10.48 5.90 11.95
CA SER A 393 -10.81 7.27 11.51
C SER A 393 -10.86 8.28 12.65
N THR A 394 -11.29 7.86 13.85
CA THR A 394 -11.34 8.75 15.03
C THR A 394 -9.97 9.13 15.59
N LEU A 395 -8.89 8.44 15.19
CA LEU A 395 -7.58 8.64 15.79
C LEU A 395 -6.90 9.98 15.35
N HIS A 396 -7.36 10.68 14.30
CA HIS A 396 -6.85 12.00 13.85
C HIS A 396 -5.31 12.15 13.87
N LEU A 397 -4.57 11.12 13.43
CA LEU A 397 -3.13 11.01 13.72
C LEU A 397 -2.19 11.72 12.73
N LEU A 398 -2.60 12.01 11.49
CA LEU A 398 -1.69 12.67 10.54
C LEU A 398 -1.42 14.14 10.93
N ASP A 399 -2.45 14.84 11.44
CA ASP A 399 -2.30 16.21 11.98
C ASP A 399 -1.47 16.22 13.28
N THR A 400 -1.56 15.15 14.09
CA THR A 400 -0.69 15.02 15.27
C THR A 400 0.76 14.73 14.88
N VAL A 401 1.00 13.91 13.85
CA VAL A 401 2.35 13.71 13.28
C VAL A 401 2.92 15.02 12.71
N GLN A 402 2.08 15.86 12.10
CA GLN A 402 2.48 17.17 11.59
C GLN A 402 2.89 18.14 12.71
N SER A 403 2.23 18.06 13.86
CA SER A 403 2.50 18.89 15.04
C SER A 403 3.55 18.28 15.99
N ASP A 404 3.86 16.99 15.86
CA ASP A 404 4.86 16.29 16.65
C ASP A 404 6.28 16.75 16.28
N ARG A 405 6.85 17.58 17.15
CA ARG A 405 8.24 18.05 17.06
C ARG A 405 9.21 17.20 17.87
N SER A 406 8.74 16.08 18.43
CA SER A 406 9.57 15.21 19.26
C SER A 406 10.70 14.61 18.43
N VAL A 407 11.90 14.66 19.00
CA VAL A 407 13.08 14.00 18.47
C VAL A 407 13.36 12.83 19.39
N ARG A 408 13.37 11.62 18.82
CA ARG A 408 13.57 10.38 19.57
C ARG A 408 15.05 9.99 19.52
N ALA A 409 15.59 9.62 20.67
CA ALA A 409 16.96 9.12 20.76
C ALA A 409 17.00 7.62 20.48
N VAL A 410 17.75 7.22 19.46
CA VAL A 410 18.02 5.83 19.10
C VAL A 410 19.45 5.51 19.49
N PHE A 411 19.68 4.45 20.26
CA PHE A 411 21.02 4.08 20.72
C PHE A 411 21.50 2.83 19.96
N VAL A 412 22.62 2.97 19.26
CA VAL A 412 23.30 1.88 18.54
C VAL A 412 24.54 1.47 19.33
N CYS A 413 24.67 0.18 19.59
CA CYS A 413 25.75 -0.40 20.39
C CYS A 413 27.15 -0.07 19.85
N ARG A 414 28.10 0.24 20.75
CA ARG A 414 29.50 0.58 20.40
C ARG A 414 30.58 -0.22 21.14
N ASP A 415 30.40 -0.59 22.41
CA ASP A 415 31.45 -1.17 23.25
C ASP A 415 31.04 -2.47 23.95
N ALA A 416 32.02 -3.37 24.13
CA ALA A 416 31.86 -4.66 24.81
C ALA A 416 31.59 -4.54 26.33
N GLU A 417 32.03 -3.46 26.98
CA GLU A 417 31.85 -3.26 28.43
C GLU A 417 30.40 -2.87 28.81
N ALA A 418 29.65 -2.23 27.93
CA ALA A 418 28.25 -1.83 28.17
C ALA A 418 27.24 -3.01 28.08
N ALA A 419 27.64 -4.13 27.47
CA ALA A 419 26.77 -5.30 27.31
C ALA A 419 26.65 -6.16 28.59
N ALA A 420 27.61 -6.03 29.53
CA ALA A 420 27.64 -6.81 30.77
C ALA A 420 26.62 -6.34 31.82
N SER A 421 26.06 -5.13 31.69
CA SER A 421 25.22 -4.51 32.73
C SER A 421 23.71 -4.60 32.49
N GLY A 422 23.23 -5.38 31.51
CA GLY A 422 21.81 -5.65 31.34
C GLY A 422 20.91 -4.40 31.23
N GLY A 423 20.78 -3.85 30.01
CA GLY A 423 19.59 -3.08 29.64
C GLY A 423 19.47 -1.61 30.09
N ALA A 424 20.49 -1.00 30.69
CA ALA A 424 20.49 0.44 30.94
C ALA A 424 21.50 1.16 30.03
N ALA A 425 21.06 2.21 29.32
CA ALA A 425 21.92 3.07 28.51
C ALA A 425 23.13 3.58 29.33
N PRO A 426 24.32 3.72 28.73
CA PRO A 426 25.46 4.33 29.42
C PRO A 426 25.12 5.78 29.71
N SER A 427 24.63 6.06 30.92
CA SER A 427 24.09 7.38 31.28
C SER A 427 25.18 8.40 31.63
N LEU A 428 26.44 7.97 31.71
CA LEU A 428 27.56 8.80 32.16
C LEU A 428 28.78 8.61 31.26
N LEU A 429 29.14 9.68 30.54
CA LEU A 429 30.44 9.80 29.87
C LEU A 429 31.51 10.26 30.88
N PHE A 430 32.76 9.90 30.65
CA PHE A 430 33.88 10.23 31.53
C PHE A 430 34.95 11.04 30.80
N CYS A 431 35.64 11.93 31.53
CA CYS A 431 36.85 12.58 31.01
C CYS A 431 38.04 11.59 30.99
N LYS A 432 39.19 12.01 30.43
CA LYS A 432 40.42 11.20 30.36
C LYS A 432 40.89 10.65 31.73
N ASN A 433 40.54 11.34 32.81
CA ASN A 433 40.86 10.95 34.18
C ASN A 433 39.71 10.23 34.92
N LYS A 434 38.74 9.67 34.17
CA LYS A 434 37.58 8.91 34.70
C LYS A 434 36.63 9.68 35.63
N HIS A 435 36.66 11.02 35.64
CA HIS A 435 35.60 11.79 36.30
C HIS A 435 34.35 11.86 35.41
N PRO A 436 33.13 11.76 35.99
CA PRO A 436 31.89 11.85 35.23
C PRO A 436 31.69 13.25 34.65
N LEU A 437 31.33 13.33 33.37
CA LEU A 437 30.94 14.58 32.73
C LEU A 437 29.53 14.97 33.18
N ARG A 438 29.33 16.26 33.48
CA ARG A 438 28.03 16.82 33.88
C ARG A 438 27.63 17.95 32.96
N VAL A 439 26.33 18.17 32.80
CA VAL A 439 25.81 19.31 32.03
C VAL A 439 26.26 20.60 32.69
N HIS A 440 26.98 21.44 31.94
CA HIS A 440 27.42 22.75 32.38
C HIS A 440 27.16 23.78 31.29
N PHE A 441 26.68 24.96 31.72
CA PHE A 441 26.51 26.12 30.86
C PHE A 441 27.78 26.97 30.92
N SER A 442 28.79 26.58 30.16
CA SER A 442 30.01 27.39 29.97
C SER A 442 29.76 28.44 28.89
N THR A 443 30.24 29.67 29.09
CA THR A 443 30.40 30.67 28.03
C THR A 443 31.86 30.64 27.54
N ASN A 444 32.10 30.80 26.23
CA ASN A 444 33.44 30.75 25.61
C ASN A 444 34.23 29.44 25.76
N TRP A 445 33.57 28.28 25.62
CA TRP A 445 34.23 26.97 25.64
C TRP A 445 34.52 26.43 24.23
N LYS A 446 35.50 25.54 24.12
CA LYS A 446 35.80 24.75 22.92
C LYS A 446 35.77 23.27 23.27
N CYS A 447 35.20 22.46 22.40
CA CYS A 447 35.15 21.01 22.57
C CYS A 447 36.57 20.42 22.51
N ASP A 448 36.97 19.68 23.53
CA ASP A 448 38.29 19.02 23.59
C ASP A 448 38.44 17.85 22.59
N LEU A 449 37.34 17.39 22.00
CA LEU A 449 37.34 16.32 20.99
C LEU A 449 37.38 16.84 19.56
N CYS A 450 36.60 17.87 19.22
CA CYS A 450 36.48 18.36 17.84
C CYS A 450 36.93 19.82 17.63
N GLY A 451 37.27 20.54 18.71
CA GLY A 451 37.66 21.95 18.66
C GLY A 451 36.53 22.94 18.41
N GLY A 452 35.30 22.48 18.14
CA GLY A 452 34.13 23.33 17.90
C GLY A 452 33.61 24.00 19.16
N SER A 453 33.03 25.19 19.02
CA SER A 453 32.34 25.94 20.08
C SER A 453 30.83 25.97 19.82
N SER A 454 30.01 25.94 20.86
CA SER A 454 28.55 26.03 20.77
C SER A 454 27.99 26.98 21.83
N GLU A 455 26.92 27.69 21.51
CA GLU A 455 26.17 28.54 22.45
C GLU A 455 25.38 27.72 23.48
N TYR A 456 25.01 26.48 23.14
CA TYR A 456 24.31 25.53 24.01
C TYR A 456 25.32 24.78 24.91
N GLY A 457 24.89 24.43 26.13
CA GLY A 457 25.75 23.85 27.17
C GLY A 457 26.52 22.58 26.77
N SER A 458 27.69 22.39 27.37
CA SER A 458 28.60 21.24 27.17
C SER A 458 28.42 20.19 28.27
N LEU A 459 28.78 18.94 27.98
CA LEU A 459 29.11 17.97 29.03
C LEU A 459 30.55 18.23 29.45
N ALA A 460 30.75 18.66 30.70
CA ALA A 460 32.03 19.12 31.19
C ALA A 460 32.49 18.41 32.48
N CYS A 461 33.79 18.21 32.62
CA CYS A 461 34.46 17.92 33.88
C CYS A 461 35.21 19.16 34.34
N ARG A 462 34.76 19.81 35.42
CA ARG A 462 35.44 20.99 35.98
C ARG A 462 36.78 20.66 36.63
N THR A 463 36.93 19.47 37.21
CA THR A 463 38.19 19.02 37.81
C THR A 463 39.32 18.92 36.79
N CYS A 464 39.00 18.55 35.55
CA CYS A 464 39.98 18.38 34.48
C CYS A 464 39.90 19.46 33.40
N ASN A 465 39.01 20.45 33.58
CA ASN A 465 38.68 21.46 32.58
C ASN A 465 38.49 20.87 31.17
N TYR A 466 37.62 19.86 31.08
CA TYR A 466 37.38 19.08 29.86
C TYR A 466 35.92 19.23 29.43
N ASP A 467 35.69 19.83 28.27
CA ASP A 467 34.37 20.15 27.71
C ASP A 467 34.11 19.34 26.43
N VAL A 468 32.94 18.70 26.35
CA VAL A 468 32.51 17.92 25.19
C VAL A 468 31.21 18.49 24.64
N CYS A 469 31.16 18.73 23.32
CA CYS A 469 29.95 19.21 22.67
C CYS A 469 28.87 18.13 22.56
N SER A 470 27.63 18.56 22.33
CA SER A 470 26.48 17.66 22.13
C SER A 470 26.73 16.63 21.02
N HIS A 471 27.31 17.06 19.89
CA HIS A 471 27.62 16.16 18.78
C HIS A 471 28.66 15.09 19.13
N CYS A 472 29.75 15.46 19.82
CA CYS A 472 30.74 14.50 20.29
C CYS A 472 30.20 13.60 21.40
N THR A 473 29.26 14.10 22.21
CA THR A 473 28.53 13.33 23.23
C THR A 473 27.65 12.27 22.58
N GLU A 474 26.83 12.67 21.60
CA GLU A 474 25.97 11.77 20.83
C GLU A 474 26.79 10.71 20.11
N ARG A 475 27.90 11.11 19.47
CA ARG A 475 28.87 10.18 18.89
C ARG A 475 29.37 9.20 19.95
N ALA A 476 29.89 9.67 21.09
CA ALA A 476 30.44 8.79 22.13
C ALA A 476 29.41 7.79 22.67
N LEU A 477 28.13 8.18 22.78
CA LEU A 477 27.04 7.34 23.26
C LEU A 477 26.44 6.43 22.17
N GLY A 478 26.85 6.55 20.91
CA GLY A 478 26.19 5.87 19.78
C GLY A 478 24.74 6.31 19.59
N CYS A 479 24.40 7.53 20.02
CA CYS A 479 23.06 8.08 19.97
C CYS A 479 22.81 8.77 18.63
N VAL A 480 21.70 8.42 17.97
CA VAL A 480 21.19 9.09 16.78
C VAL A 480 19.83 9.70 17.10
N ARG A 481 19.66 10.97 16.77
CA ARG A 481 18.44 11.72 17.02
C ARG A 481 17.52 11.65 15.81
N ALA A 482 16.49 10.82 15.88
CA ALA A 482 15.60 10.54 14.77
C ALA A 482 14.22 11.21 14.93
N ASN A 483 13.64 11.64 13.81
CA ASN A 483 12.26 12.13 13.77
C ASN A 483 11.27 10.96 13.66
N VAL A 484 9.98 11.18 13.94
CA VAL A 484 8.91 10.17 13.80
C VAL A 484 8.78 9.61 12.39
N SER A 485 9.19 10.39 11.39
CA SER A 485 9.19 9.99 9.98
C SER A 485 10.48 9.28 9.55
N ALA A 486 11.45 9.08 10.43
CA ALA A 486 12.71 8.42 10.08
C ALA A 486 12.55 6.91 9.90
N THR A 487 13.39 6.31 9.06
CA THR A 487 13.56 4.85 8.93
C THR A 487 14.86 4.38 9.57
N VAL A 488 15.00 3.06 9.66
CA VAL A 488 16.26 2.39 10.01
C VAL A 488 17.41 2.80 9.09
N GLY A 489 17.16 2.94 7.79
CA GLY A 489 18.14 3.41 6.82
C GLY A 489 18.66 4.80 7.13
N ASP A 490 17.77 5.73 7.47
CA ASP A 490 18.13 7.09 7.88
C ASP A 490 19.00 7.13 9.15
N VAL A 491 18.64 6.32 10.15
CA VAL A 491 19.42 6.19 11.39
C VAL A 491 20.81 5.65 11.11
N LEU A 492 20.90 4.65 10.25
CA LEU A 492 22.16 4.02 9.87
C LEU A 492 23.07 4.99 9.11
N GLU A 493 22.53 5.77 8.17
CA GLU A 493 23.31 6.78 7.44
C GLU A 493 23.84 7.86 8.37
N SER A 494 22.99 8.40 9.25
CA SER A 494 23.42 9.39 10.25
C SER A 494 24.47 8.81 11.22
N TRP A 495 24.30 7.55 11.63
CA TRP A 495 25.30 6.87 12.44
C TRP A 495 26.62 6.72 11.69
N ARG A 496 26.62 6.38 10.40
CA ARG A 496 27.83 6.29 9.56
C ARG A 496 28.52 7.66 9.45
N GLU A 497 27.77 8.72 9.14
CA GLU A 497 28.30 10.09 9.01
C GLU A 497 28.96 10.57 10.31
N ASN A 498 28.32 10.31 11.46
CA ASN A 498 28.86 10.66 12.77
C ASN A 498 30.15 9.91 13.10
N ASN A 499 30.41 8.77 12.45
CA ASN A 499 31.49 7.86 12.77
C ASN A 499 32.62 7.80 11.75
N ASP A 500 32.44 8.28 10.52
CA ASP A 500 33.51 8.38 9.51
C ASP A 500 34.51 9.50 9.89
N PRO A 501 35.79 9.18 10.20
CA PRO A 501 36.81 10.18 10.52
C PRO A 501 37.17 11.11 9.35
N ASN A 502 36.77 10.79 8.11
CA ASN A 502 37.05 11.57 6.90
C ASN A 502 35.85 12.36 6.33
N ALA A 503 34.69 12.37 7.00
CA ALA A 503 33.45 13.00 6.51
C ALA A 503 33.62 14.48 6.10
N ASN A 504 34.43 15.25 6.83
CA ASN A 504 34.69 16.67 6.54
C ASN A 504 35.62 16.92 5.32
N LYS A 505 36.43 15.94 4.89
CA LYS A 505 37.31 16.07 3.70
C LYS A 505 36.62 15.63 2.41
N LYS A 506 35.69 14.67 2.46
CA LYS A 506 34.98 14.14 1.29
C LYS A 506 33.88 15.06 0.72
N LYS A 507 33.39 16.06 1.48
CA LYS A 507 32.43 17.06 0.96
C LYS A 507 32.93 17.89 -0.24
N LYS A 508 34.25 17.91 -0.52
CA LYS A 508 34.84 18.65 -1.66
C LYS A 508 35.31 17.79 -2.85
N LYS A 509 35.30 16.46 -2.74
CA LYS A 509 35.63 15.55 -3.86
C LYS A 509 34.80 14.27 -3.72
N ARG A 510 33.65 14.21 -4.39
CA ARG A 510 33.05 12.93 -4.81
C ARG A 510 33.90 12.39 -5.96
N SER A 511 35.08 11.87 -5.66
CA SER A 511 35.87 11.07 -6.59
C SER A 511 35.98 9.66 -6.02
N HIS A 512 35.59 8.70 -6.86
CA HIS A 512 35.60 7.25 -6.65
C HIS A 512 36.70 6.75 -5.71
N ALA A 513 36.28 6.19 -4.57
CA ALA A 513 37.05 5.19 -3.85
C ALA A 513 36.06 4.07 -3.47
N PRO A 514 36.21 2.84 -4.00
CA PRO A 514 35.39 1.71 -3.62
C PRO A 514 35.96 1.13 -2.32
N SER A 515 35.28 1.35 -1.20
CA SER A 515 35.54 0.57 0.00
C SER A 515 34.40 0.70 0.99
N VAL A 516 34.02 -0.46 1.54
CA VAL A 516 33.43 -0.71 2.87
C VAL A 516 31.94 -1.10 2.86
N GLU A 517 31.73 -2.42 2.81
CA GLU A 517 30.76 -3.23 3.54
C GLU A 517 29.44 -2.56 3.94
N GLY A 518 28.34 -3.00 3.31
CA GLY A 518 26.99 -2.63 3.73
C GLY A 518 26.73 -3.01 5.20
N LEU A 519 26.75 -2.00 6.08
CA LEU A 519 26.32 -2.16 7.47
C LEU A 519 24.81 -2.32 7.55
N ASP A 520 24.34 -3.09 8.53
CA ASP A 520 22.92 -3.25 8.84
C ASP A 520 22.63 -3.10 10.34
N LEU A 521 21.40 -2.72 10.67
CA LEU A 521 20.90 -2.62 12.05
C LEU A 521 20.06 -3.84 12.41
N PHE A 522 20.30 -4.41 13.58
CA PHE A 522 19.63 -5.62 14.03
C PHE A 522 19.48 -5.67 15.56
N THR A 523 18.56 -6.51 16.02
CA THR A 523 18.50 -7.00 17.40
C THR A 523 19.02 -8.43 17.45
N ARG A 524 19.18 -9.01 18.64
CA ARG A 524 19.50 -10.44 18.79
C ARG A 524 18.50 -11.38 18.09
N ALA A 525 17.26 -10.94 17.90
CA ALA A 525 16.21 -11.78 17.34
C ALA A 525 16.07 -11.62 15.81
N ALA A 526 16.48 -10.49 15.26
CA ALA A 526 15.91 -10.01 13.99
C ALA A 526 16.74 -8.91 13.32
N LEU A 527 16.89 -9.01 12.00
CA LEU A 527 17.45 -7.99 11.12
C LEU A 527 16.37 -7.01 10.62
N PHE A 528 16.58 -5.69 10.70
CA PHE A 528 15.58 -4.73 10.22
C PHE A 528 15.77 -4.37 8.75
N ALA A 529 14.65 -4.17 8.04
CA ALA A 529 14.67 -3.54 6.73
C ALA A 529 15.05 -2.06 6.84
N HIS A 530 15.68 -1.52 5.81
CA HIS A 530 16.04 -0.09 5.76
C HIS A 530 14.82 0.83 5.74
N THR A 531 13.68 0.26 5.36
CA THR A 531 12.40 0.92 5.18
C THR A 531 11.54 0.90 6.45
N THR A 532 11.90 0.07 7.44
CA THR A 532 11.20 -0.04 8.70
C THR A 532 11.21 1.31 9.44
N PRO A 533 10.05 1.84 9.86
CA PRO A 533 9.99 3.08 10.62
C PRO A 533 10.67 2.97 11.98
N VAL A 534 11.36 4.03 12.41
CA VAL A 534 12.06 4.05 13.70
C VAL A 534 11.12 3.84 14.89
N CYS A 535 9.86 4.29 14.80
CA CYS A 535 8.90 4.10 15.89
C CYS A 535 8.58 2.61 16.12
N ALA A 536 8.55 1.81 15.05
CA ALA A 536 8.35 0.37 15.14
C ALA A 536 9.51 -0.31 15.88
N VAL A 537 10.74 0.15 15.62
CA VAL A 537 11.95 -0.34 16.28
C VAL A 537 11.97 0.01 17.77
N LEU A 538 11.64 1.25 18.11
CA LEU A 538 11.66 1.73 19.50
C LEU A 538 10.62 1.04 20.39
N GLN A 539 9.49 0.60 19.86
CA GLN A 539 8.48 -0.16 20.62
C GLN A 539 9.00 -1.50 21.13
N GLN A 540 10.01 -2.09 20.50
CA GLN A 540 10.52 -3.40 20.87
C GLN A 540 11.36 -3.40 22.15
N GLN A 541 11.85 -2.23 22.59
CA GLN A 541 12.70 -2.06 23.77
C GLN A 541 13.93 -2.98 23.82
N GLN A 542 14.46 -3.38 22.66
CA GLN A 542 15.66 -4.21 22.54
C GLN A 542 16.89 -3.35 22.17
N PRO A 543 18.11 -3.73 22.61
CA PRO A 543 19.33 -3.05 22.20
C PRO A 543 19.56 -3.22 20.70
N LEU A 544 19.91 -2.12 20.02
CA LEU A 544 20.24 -2.13 18.60
C LEU A 544 21.73 -2.34 18.40
N HIS A 545 22.04 -3.26 17.50
CA HIS A 545 23.39 -3.63 17.10
C HIS A 545 23.63 -3.27 15.64
N CYS A 546 24.90 -3.06 15.29
CA CYS A 546 25.31 -2.75 13.93
C CYS A 546 26.52 -3.60 13.55
N ALA A 547 26.48 -4.21 12.36
CA ALA A 547 27.57 -5.02 11.82
C ALA A 547 27.52 -5.04 10.29
N ALA A 548 28.66 -5.36 9.67
CA ALA A 548 28.77 -5.65 8.25
C ALA A 548 28.12 -7.00 7.89
N ILE A 549 27.98 -7.26 6.59
CA ILE A 549 27.58 -8.56 6.05
C ILE A 549 28.58 -9.63 6.54
N GLY A 550 28.08 -10.72 7.14
CA GLY A 550 28.90 -11.79 7.72
C GLY A 550 29.64 -11.46 9.03
N GLY A 551 29.49 -10.24 9.57
CA GLY A 551 30.21 -9.78 10.76
C GLY A 551 29.42 -9.87 12.09
N ALA A 552 30.11 -9.59 13.20
CA ALA A 552 29.50 -9.40 14.52
C ALA A 552 29.57 -7.93 14.95
N CYS A 553 28.63 -7.50 15.80
CA CYS A 553 28.68 -6.18 16.42
C CYS A 553 29.93 -6.05 17.30
N ALA A 554 30.38 -4.82 17.59
CA ALA A 554 31.54 -4.57 18.46
C ALA A 554 31.42 -5.22 19.86
N CYS A 555 30.18 -5.42 20.34
CA CYS A 555 29.88 -6.14 21.57
C CYS A 555 29.82 -7.68 21.41
N ARG A 556 30.31 -8.22 20.28
CA ARG A 556 30.33 -9.65 19.91
C ARG A 556 28.98 -10.33 19.73
N VAL A 557 27.89 -9.56 19.64
CA VAL A 557 26.58 -10.12 19.25
C VAL A 557 26.62 -10.43 17.77
N THR A 558 26.41 -11.69 17.42
CA THR A 558 26.33 -12.16 16.03
C THR A 558 25.03 -11.69 15.39
N ARG A 559 25.13 -11.38 14.11
CA ARG A 559 23.99 -10.97 13.31
C ARG A 559 23.06 -12.17 13.06
N PRO A 560 21.73 -12.03 13.23
CA PRO A 560 20.79 -13.10 12.88
C PRO A 560 20.68 -13.28 11.36
N HIS A 561 20.40 -14.51 10.93
CA HIS A 561 20.13 -14.86 9.53
C HIS A 561 18.70 -14.50 9.12
N ALA A 562 17.77 -14.44 10.08
CA ALA A 562 16.37 -14.14 9.83
C ALA A 562 16.09 -12.64 9.72
N ALA A 563 15.27 -12.27 8.74
CA ALA A 563 14.66 -10.95 8.70
C ALA A 563 13.69 -10.79 9.87
N GLY A 564 13.83 -9.66 10.55
CA GLY A 564 12.93 -9.22 11.58
C GLY A 564 11.63 -8.70 11.01
N GLY A 565 10.55 -9.33 11.39
CA GLY A 565 9.20 -8.82 11.25
C GLY A 565 8.38 -9.42 12.36
N TRP A 566 7.96 -8.61 13.34
CA TRP A 566 7.01 -9.07 14.34
C TRP A 566 5.64 -9.18 13.66
N ALA A 567 5.46 -10.23 12.85
CA ALA A 567 4.14 -10.65 12.44
C ALA A 567 3.37 -10.90 13.73
N GLN A 568 2.29 -10.13 13.94
CA GLN A 568 1.38 -10.41 15.03
C GLN A 568 0.94 -11.87 14.85
N GLN A 569 1.10 -12.71 15.88
CA GLN A 569 0.59 -14.07 15.76
C GLN A 569 -0.94 -13.97 15.74
N PRO A 570 -1.59 -14.51 14.70
CA PRO A 570 -3.04 -14.47 14.64
C PRO A 570 -3.60 -15.22 15.85
N LYS A 571 -4.56 -14.64 16.55
CA LYS A 571 -5.24 -15.33 17.63
C LYS A 571 -5.98 -16.54 17.06
N ASP A 572 -5.74 -17.71 17.66
CA ASP A 572 -6.56 -18.88 17.39
C ASP A 572 -7.87 -18.77 18.19
N SER A 573 -8.86 -18.09 17.60
CA SER A 573 -10.23 -18.00 18.11
C SER A 573 -11.18 -18.84 17.24
N PRO A 574 -12.28 -19.37 17.82
CA PRO A 574 -13.32 -20.07 17.07
C PRO A 574 -13.90 -19.24 15.92
N ILE A 575 -14.00 -17.91 16.06
CA ILE A 575 -14.53 -17.04 14.99
C ILE A 575 -13.60 -17.04 13.76
N PHE A 576 -12.29 -16.96 13.98
CA PHE A 576 -11.30 -16.97 12.91
C PHE A 576 -11.23 -18.33 12.20
N ARG A 577 -11.50 -19.42 12.92
CA ARG A 577 -11.63 -20.75 12.30
C ARG A 577 -12.85 -20.85 11.40
N LEU A 578 -13.99 -20.29 11.80
CA LEU A 578 -15.18 -20.17 10.93
C LEU A 578 -14.89 -19.29 9.71
N LEU A 579 -14.33 -18.10 9.91
CA LEU A 579 -13.99 -17.20 8.80
C LEU A 579 -13.04 -17.86 7.79
N ARG A 580 -12.05 -18.62 8.28
CA ARG A 580 -11.11 -19.37 7.42
C ARG A 580 -11.80 -20.49 6.63
N HIS A 581 -12.76 -21.20 7.22
CA HIS A 581 -13.53 -22.23 6.52
C HIS A 581 -14.44 -21.65 5.43
N PHE A 582 -15.15 -20.56 5.75
CA PHE A 582 -16.07 -19.89 4.82
C PHE A 582 -15.41 -18.82 3.93
N ALA A 583 -14.08 -18.71 3.95
CA ALA A 583 -13.33 -17.62 3.31
C ALA A 583 -13.64 -17.47 1.82
N ALA A 584 -13.80 -18.57 1.08
CA ALA A 584 -14.15 -18.55 -0.34
C ALA A 584 -15.45 -17.78 -0.60
N PHE A 585 -16.51 -18.09 0.16
CA PHE A 585 -17.81 -17.39 0.03
C PHE A 585 -17.71 -15.93 0.48
N LEU A 586 -17.03 -15.66 1.59
CA LEU A 586 -16.86 -14.30 2.11
C LEU A 586 -16.17 -13.38 1.09
N CYS A 587 -15.21 -13.92 0.33
CA CYS A 587 -14.46 -13.19 -0.68
C CYS A 587 -15.22 -13.02 -2.01
N GLU A 588 -16.38 -13.64 -2.22
CA GLU A 588 -17.22 -13.36 -3.39
C GLU A 588 -17.96 -12.02 -3.26
N ASP A 589 -18.23 -11.56 -2.03
CA ASP A 589 -18.94 -10.31 -1.80
C ASP A 589 -18.01 -9.11 -1.87
N ASN A 590 -18.17 -8.29 -2.92
CA ASN A 590 -17.49 -7.01 -3.14
C ASN A 590 -17.53 -6.05 -1.92
N ALA A 591 -18.51 -6.17 -1.04
CA ALA A 591 -18.58 -5.37 0.19
C ALA A 591 -17.45 -5.70 1.17
N VAL A 592 -17.01 -6.98 1.25
CA VAL A 592 -15.94 -7.41 2.14
C VAL A 592 -14.60 -6.80 1.71
N TRP A 593 -14.31 -6.81 0.41
CA TRP A 593 -13.13 -6.15 -0.18
C TRP A 593 -13.06 -4.68 0.19
N ARG A 594 -14.17 -3.97 0.03
CA ARG A 594 -14.26 -2.53 0.35
C ARG A 594 -14.13 -2.29 1.84
N GLY A 595 -14.79 -3.09 2.67
CA GLY A 595 -14.66 -3.01 4.13
C GLY A 595 -13.21 -3.22 4.59
N LEU A 596 -12.47 -4.14 3.96
CA LEU A 596 -11.04 -4.35 4.24
C LEU A 596 -10.20 -3.13 3.84
N ILE A 597 -10.42 -2.56 2.64
CA ILE A 597 -9.70 -1.35 2.20
C ILE A 597 -9.99 -0.19 3.14
N GLU A 598 -11.26 0.07 3.46
CA GLU A 598 -11.67 1.16 4.36
C GLU A 598 -11.06 0.98 5.76
N ALA A 599 -11.11 -0.24 6.30
CA ALA A 599 -10.48 -0.54 7.58
C ALA A 599 -8.97 -0.30 7.51
N VAL A 600 -8.23 -0.88 6.56
CA VAL A 600 -6.76 -0.72 6.45
C VAL A 600 -6.36 0.74 6.24
N THR A 601 -7.04 1.45 5.34
CA THR A 601 -6.74 2.86 5.03
C THR A 601 -7.04 3.79 6.20
N SER A 602 -8.04 3.48 7.04
CA SER A 602 -8.33 4.25 8.26
C SER A 602 -7.16 4.25 9.26
N TYR A 603 -6.33 3.20 9.28
CA TYR A 603 -5.11 3.12 10.11
C TYR A 603 -3.86 3.67 9.41
N GLY A 604 -3.98 4.31 8.24
CA GLY A 604 -2.84 4.75 7.43
C GLY A 604 -1.81 5.59 8.18
N ALA A 605 -2.24 6.45 9.11
CA ALA A 605 -1.31 7.25 9.93
C ALA A 605 -0.47 6.39 10.91
N LEU A 606 -1.06 5.31 11.46
CA LEU A 606 -0.33 4.36 12.30
C LEU A 606 0.59 3.47 11.44
N VAL A 607 0.13 3.07 10.26
CA VAL A 607 0.98 2.34 9.30
C VAL A 607 2.18 3.18 8.87
N PHE A 608 1.99 4.49 8.64
CA PHE A 608 3.08 5.41 8.33
C PHE A 608 4.16 5.46 9.42
N THR A 609 3.74 5.49 10.69
CA THR A 609 4.64 5.66 11.84
C THR A 609 5.23 4.36 12.36
N HIS A 610 4.48 3.25 12.31
CA HIS A 610 4.83 1.95 12.90
C HIS A 610 4.94 0.80 11.89
N GLY A 611 4.75 1.05 10.59
CA GLY A 611 4.73 -0.01 9.57
C GLY A 611 3.54 -0.94 9.77
N VAL A 612 3.72 -2.24 9.50
CA VAL A 612 2.65 -3.24 9.65
C VAL A 612 2.13 -3.35 11.09
N LEU A 613 2.97 -3.04 12.08
CA LEU A 613 2.58 -3.00 13.49
C LEU A 613 1.56 -1.90 13.81
N GLY A 614 1.36 -0.95 12.91
CA GLY A 614 0.29 0.03 12.99
C GLY A 614 -1.11 -0.53 12.77
N LEU A 615 -1.22 -1.75 12.23
CA LEU A 615 -2.50 -2.44 12.10
C LEU A 615 -2.92 -3.07 13.44
N PRO A 616 -4.19 -2.93 13.85
CA PRO A 616 -4.68 -3.58 15.05
C PRO A 616 -4.79 -5.09 14.83
N GLU A 617 -4.56 -5.86 15.88
CA GLU A 617 -4.54 -7.34 15.84
C GLU A 617 -5.80 -7.98 15.23
N PRO A 618 -7.03 -7.52 15.52
CA PRO A 618 -8.21 -8.06 14.87
C PRO A 618 -8.19 -7.91 13.34
N LEU A 619 -7.71 -6.77 12.82
CA LEU A 619 -7.64 -6.53 11.37
C LEU A 619 -6.57 -7.41 10.71
N TYR A 620 -5.42 -7.55 11.36
CA TYR A 620 -4.37 -8.45 10.91
C TYR A 620 -4.87 -9.91 10.83
N SER A 621 -5.53 -10.39 11.88
CA SER A 621 -6.09 -11.74 11.96
C SER A 621 -7.19 -12.00 10.92
N VAL A 622 -8.04 -11.01 10.62
CA VAL A 622 -9.02 -11.11 9.52
C VAL A 622 -8.31 -11.28 8.16
N ILE A 623 -7.31 -10.44 7.87
CA ILE A 623 -6.56 -10.53 6.60
C ILE A 623 -5.87 -11.89 6.48
N ASP A 624 -5.23 -12.38 7.55
CA ASP A 624 -4.58 -13.70 7.57
C ASP A 624 -5.58 -14.85 7.33
N CYS A 625 -6.80 -14.77 7.86
CA CYS A 625 -7.83 -15.78 7.64
C CYS A 625 -8.33 -15.82 6.20
N LEU A 626 -8.48 -14.66 5.58
CA LEU A 626 -9.03 -14.54 4.23
C LEU A 626 -7.97 -14.69 3.13
N ARG A 627 -6.67 -14.62 3.46
CA ARG A 627 -5.58 -14.50 2.48
C ARG A 627 -5.58 -15.56 1.38
N ARG A 628 -6.02 -16.79 1.65
CA ARG A 628 -6.09 -17.87 0.65
C ARG A 628 -7.19 -17.68 -0.40
N SER A 629 -8.24 -16.94 -0.06
CA SER A 629 -9.42 -16.72 -0.92
C SER A 629 -9.42 -15.34 -1.60
N LEU A 630 -8.76 -14.36 -0.98
CA LEU A 630 -7.87 -13.36 -1.61
C LEU A 630 -7.55 -13.43 -3.14
N PRO A 631 -8.20 -12.72 -4.10
CA PRO A 631 -7.54 -12.36 -5.35
C PRO A 631 -6.13 -11.81 -5.19
N LEU A 632 -5.20 -12.36 -5.96
CA LEU A 632 -3.79 -12.02 -5.92
C LEU A 632 -3.56 -10.53 -6.20
N ALA A 633 -4.27 -9.95 -7.18
CA ALA A 633 -4.16 -8.53 -7.50
C ALA A 633 -4.48 -7.61 -6.31
N PHE A 634 -5.57 -7.90 -5.59
CA PHE A 634 -5.91 -7.16 -4.38
C PHE A 634 -4.85 -7.31 -3.28
N LYS A 635 -4.36 -8.53 -3.07
CA LYS A 635 -3.29 -8.76 -2.07
C LYS A 635 -2.02 -7.99 -2.43
N CYS A 636 -1.71 -7.87 -3.72
CA CYS A 636 -0.58 -7.06 -4.18
C CYS A 636 -0.78 -5.59 -3.88
N GLU A 637 -1.95 -5.02 -4.19
CA GLU A 637 -2.27 -3.63 -3.86
C GLU A 637 -2.19 -3.36 -2.35
N LEU A 638 -2.78 -4.24 -1.54
CA LEU A 638 -2.72 -4.18 -0.09
C LEU A 638 -1.27 -4.22 0.42
N THR A 639 -0.49 -5.18 -0.08
CA THR A 639 0.92 -5.35 0.30
C THR A 639 1.76 -4.13 -0.07
N ARG A 640 1.57 -3.58 -1.28
CA ARG A 640 2.26 -2.36 -1.74
C ARG A 640 1.87 -1.13 -0.91
N PHE A 641 0.60 -1.01 -0.55
CA PHE A 641 0.12 0.04 0.33
C PHE A 641 0.85 0.03 1.67
N LEU A 642 0.96 -1.15 2.29
CA LEU A 642 1.67 -1.34 3.56
C LEU A 642 3.18 -1.15 3.42
N ALA A 643 3.76 -1.56 2.30
CA ALA A 643 5.20 -1.47 2.06
C ALA A 643 5.69 -0.04 1.75
N VAL A 644 4.96 0.73 0.94
CA VAL A 644 5.45 2.05 0.48
C VAL A 644 4.38 3.09 0.20
N ASP A 645 3.22 2.74 -0.37
CA ASP A 645 2.34 3.78 -0.93
C ASP A 645 1.67 4.63 0.16
N CYS A 646 1.33 4.03 1.30
CA CYS A 646 0.86 4.77 2.48
C CYS A 646 1.87 5.84 2.90
N ARG A 647 3.16 5.50 2.87
CA ARG A 647 4.25 6.39 3.26
C ARG A 647 4.48 7.51 2.25
N ARG A 648 4.45 7.19 0.95
CA ARG A 648 4.54 8.21 -0.12
C ARG A 648 3.40 9.21 -0.02
N TYR A 649 2.17 8.71 0.14
CA TYR A 649 0.99 9.55 0.29
C TYR A 649 1.07 10.46 1.53
N ALA A 650 1.41 9.90 2.69
CA ALA A 650 1.56 10.69 3.92
C ALA A 650 2.63 11.78 3.80
N LEU A 651 3.78 11.47 3.20
CA LEU A 651 4.86 12.45 3.01
C LEU A 651 4.47 13.54 2.02
N GLN A 652 3.75 13.19 0.94
CA GLN A 652 3.21 14.18 0.01
C GLN A 652 2.21 15.10 0.71
N PHE A 653 1.29 14.54 1.49
CA PHE A 653 0.31 15.32 2.26
C PHE A 653 0.98 16.30 3.23
N ILE A 654 2.01 15.85 3.96
CA ILE A 654 2.77 16.71 4.88
C ILE A 654 3.53 17.82 4.12
N ALA A 655 4.08 17.49 2.94
CA ALA A 655 4.74 18.47 2.08
C ALA A 655 3.75 19.53 1.56
N ASP A 656 2.58 19.10 1.09
CA ASP A 656 1.51 19.98 0.59
C ASP A 656 0.94 20.90 1.68
N ALA A 657 0.95 20.45 2.94
CA ALA A 657 0.59 21.26 4.10
C ALA A 657 1.63 22.34 4.48
N GLY A 658 2.73 22.45 3.72
CA GLY A 658 3.76 23.47 3.93
C GLY A 658 4.65 23.22 5.15
N VAL A 659 4.64 22.00 5.69
CA VAL A 659 5.47 21.65 6.84
C VAL A 659 6.85 21.21 6.38
N THR A 660 7.87 21.93 6.84
CA THR A 660 9.26 21.56 6.60
C THR A 660 9.52 20.19 7.26
N LEU A 661 9.58 19.15 6.43
CA LEU A 661 9.98 17.81 6.87
C LEU A 661 11.41 17.93 7.43
N ARG A 662 11.53 17.92 8.76
CA ARG A 662 12.83 17.79 9.41
C ARG A 662 13.39 16.44 9.00
N GLY A 663 14.55 16.49 8.36
CA GLY A 663 15.40 15.38 7.98
C GLY A 663 15.53 14.37 9.10
N THR A 664 15.65 13.14 8.64
CA THR A 664 15.33 11.92 9.35
C THR A 664 16.27 11.67 10.54
N ALA A 665 17.41 12.36 10.62
CA ALA A 665 18.33 12.31 11.76
C ALA A 665 18.96 13.67 12.20
N GLN A 666 18.26 14.80 12.00
CA GLN A 666 18.74 16.20 12.14
C GLN A 666 19.40 16.78 10.88
N GLY A 667 18.57 17.19 9.92
CA GLY A 667 18.93 18.03 8.76
C GLY A 667 17.65 18.52 8.09
N ALA A 668 17.69 19.40 7.09
CA ALA A 668 16.52 19.60 6.22
C ALA A 668 16.59 18.53 5.11
N LEU A 669 15.46 17.91 4.76
CA LEU A 669 15.41 17.10 3.54
C LEU A 669 15.44 18.02 2.33
N HIS A 670 16.59 18.13 1.68
CA HIS A 670 16.70 18.71 0.35
C HIS A 670 16.38 17.66 -0.72
N SER A 671 15.25 16.94 -0.60
CA SER A 671 14.74 16.21 -1.75
C SER A 671 13.99 17.21 -2.61
N ASN A 672 14.55 17.55 -3.77
CA ASN A 672 13.90 18.31 -4.84
C ASN A 672 12.68 17.60 -5.45
N GLY A 673 12.21 16.47 -4.88
CA GLY A 673 11.11 15.68 -5.39
C GLY A 673 11.45 14.84 -6.64
N LEU A 674 12.68 14.96 -7.18
CA LEU A 674 13.08 14.24 -8.38
C LEU A 674 13.34 12.75 -8.08
N ALA A 675 13.07 11.92 -9.09
CA ALA A 675 13.42 10.50 -9.07
C ALA A 675 14.92 10.32 -8.83
N GLY A 676 15.29 9.36 -7.97
CA GLY A 676 16.68 8.94 -7.84
C GLY A 676 17.13 8.34 -9.16
N LYS A 677 18.17 8.90 -9.78
CA LYS A 677 18.71 8.44 -11.06
C LYS A 677 19.97 7.60 -10.81
N ILE A 678 19.99 6.38 -11.33
CA ILE A 678 21.19 5.52 -11.36
C ILE A 678 21.59 5.28 -12.81
N THR A 679 22.82 5.63 -13.15
CA THR A 679 23.38 5.34 -14.48
C THR A 679 24.20 4.05 -14.42
N VAL A 680 24.00 3.17 -15.40
CA VAL A 680 24.57 1.82 -15.47
C VAL A 680 25.25 1.61 -16.83
N PRO A 681 26.46 1.02 -16.90
CA PRO A 681 27.08 0.67 -18.17
C PRO A 681 26.35 -0.49 -18.85
N ARG A 682 26.15 -0.42 -20.17
CA ARG A 682 25.46 -1.47 -20.95
C ARG A 682 26.42 -2.57 -21.42
N ASP A 683 27.57 -2.19 -21.95
CA ASP A 683 28.53 -3.11 -22.60
C ASP A 683 29.29 -4.04 -21.61
N ASN A 684 29.03 -3.93 -20.32
CA ASN A 684 29.76 -4.65 -19.29
C ASN A 684 28.85 -5.07 -18.13
N GLU A 685 28.32 -6.29 -18.22
CA GLU A 685 27.44 -6.89 -17.21
C GLU A 685 28.06 -6.89 -15.80
N ARG A 686 29.35 -7.20 -15.68
CA ARG A 686 30.06 -7.17 -14.39
C ARG A 686 30.19 -5.74 -13.86
N GLY A 687 30.45 -4.79 -14.75
CA GLY A 687 30.46 -3.37 -14.43
C GLY A 687 29.09 -2.90 -13.93
N ALA A 688 28.01 -3.32 -14.61
CA ALA A 688 26.64 -3.03 -14.25
C ALA A 688 26.29 -3.56 -12.85
N LEU A 689 26.61 -4.83 -12.58
CA LEU A 689 26.41 -5.46 -11.28
C LEU A 689 27.11 -4.72 -10.14
N LEU A 690 28.39 -4.37 -10.32
CA LEU A 690 29.14 -3.64 -9.30
C LEU A 690 28.55 -2.24 -9.07
N ARG A 691 28.17 -1.54 -10.15
CA ARG A 691 27.56 -0.21 -10.06
C ARG A 691 26.21 -0.26 -9.34
N LEU A 692 25.42 -1.30 -9.57
CA LEU A 692 24.15 -1.55 -8.88
C LEU A 692 24.38 -1.90 -7.41
N ALA A 693 25.33 -2.78 -7.11
CA ALA A 693 25.69 -3.13 -5.72
C ALA A 693 26.09 -1.87 -4.94
N ASP A 694 26.98 -1.05 -5.50
CA ASP A 694 27.42 0.22 -4.92
C ASP A 694 26.25 1.20 -4.70
N ALA A 695 25.26 1.20 -5.59
CA ALA A 695 24.10 2.07 -5.48
C ALA A 695 23.07 1.60 -4.44
N PHE A 696 22.95 0.29 -4.21
CA PHE A 696 21.99 -0.31 -3.27
C PHE A 696 22.58 -0.57 -1.87
N HIS A 697 23.90 -0.52 -1.68
CA HIS A 697 24.52 -0.56 -0.36
C HIS A 697 24.14 0.60 0.59
N PRO A 698 24.08 1.87 0.15
CA PRO A 698 23.49 2.97 0.93
C PRO A 698 21.95 2.87 0.97
N SER A 699 21.32 3.61 1.88
CA SER A 699 19.85 3.61 1.95
C SER A 699 19.30 4.44 0.79
N LEU A 700 18.47 3.83 -0.05
CA LEU A 700 17.78 4.56 -1.10
C LEU A 700 16.45 5.09 -0.59
N THR A 701 16.14 6.33 -0.94
CA THR A 701 14.83 6.91 -0.62
C THR A 701 13.71 6.12 -1.29
N LEU A 702 12.69 5.77 -0.51
CA LEU A 702 11.43 5.22 -1.02
C LEU A 702 10.46 6.30 -1.49
N ARG A 703 10.76 7.59 -1.26
CA ARG A 703 9.85 8.72 -1.53
C ARG A 703 9.52 8.85 -3.01
N SER A 704 10.55 8.77 -3.84
CA SER A 704 10.43 8.84 -5.29
C SER A 704 10.61 7.45 -5.90
N LYS A 705 10.05 7.25 -7.09
CA LYS A 705 10.44 6.11 -7.93
C LYS A 705 11.91 6.23 -8.32
N LEU A 706 12.57 5.09 -8.53
CA LEU A 706 13.94 5.03 -9.01
C LEU A 706 13.91 4.88 -10.52
N THR A 707 14.73 5.66 -11.21
CA THR A 707 14.87 5.57 -12.65
C THR A 707 16.30 5.19 -13.00
N PHE A 708 16.44 4.34 -14.01
CA PHE A 708 17.72 3.95 -14.55
C PHE A 708 17.98 4.63 -15.89
N ALA A 709 19.26 4.81 -16.20
CA ALA A 709 19.75 5.30 -17.48
C ALA A 709 21.01 4.52 -17.86
N PHE A 710 21.29 4.39 -19.15
CA PHE A 710 22.51 3.76 -19.64
C PHE A 710 23.62 4.79 -19.87
N GLU A 711 24.87 4.43 -19.58
CA GLU A 711 26.01 5.31 -19.79
C GLU A 711 26.21 5.60 -21.28
N GLY A 712 26.26 6.88 -21.66
CA GLY A 712 26.48 7.29 -23.05
C GLY A 712 25.24 7.25 -23.95
N GLU A 713 24.07 6.89 -23.43
CA GLU A 713 22.80 6.87 -24.18
C GLU A 713 21.89 8.04 -23.78
N GLU A 714 21.21 8.64 -24.76
CA GLU A 714 20.17 9.64 -24.52
C GLU A 714 18.84 8.96 -24.18
N GLY A 715 18.36 9.17 -22.96
CA GLY A 715 17.06 8.65 -22.52
C GLY A 715 16.99 8.43 -21.02
N THR A 716 15.91 8.89 -20.38
CA THR A 716 15.65 8.65 -18.96
C THR A 716 14.19 8.31 -18.68
N GLY A 717 13.96 7.53 -17.63
CA GLY A 717 12.61 7.25 -17.11
C GLY A 717 12.16 5.81 -17.31
N ASN A 718 10.88 5.61 -17.64
CA ASN A 718 10.22 4.30 -17.54
C ASN A 718 10.76 3.27 -18.54
N GLY A 719 11.07 3.70 -19.77
CA GLY A 719 11.59 2.81 -20.83
C GLY A 719 12.93 2.18 -20.43
N PRO A 720 14.00 2.97 -20.24
CA PRO A 720 15.31 2.45 -19.82
C PRO A 720 15.25 1.68 -18.49
N THR A 721 14.34 2.04 -17.59
CA THR A 721 14.11 1.31 -16.32
C THR A 721 13.54 -0.08 -16.55
N GLN A 722 12.51 -0.21 -17.40
CA GLN A 722 11.94 -1.51 -17.76
C GLN A 722 12.95 -2.37 -18.52
N GLU A 723 13.70 -1.76 -19.42
CA GLU A 723 14.77 -2.40 -20.18
C GLU A 723 15.84 -2.97 -19.24
N LEU A 724 16.33 -2.19 -18.27
CA LEU A 724 17.29 -2.69 -17.28
C LEU A 724 16.73 -3.89 -16.49
N TYR A 725 15.48 -3.80 -16.00
CA TYR A 725 14.89 -4.93 -15.27
C TYR A 725 14.76 -6.18 -16.15
N ALA A 726 14.44 -6.03 -17.43
CA ALA A 726 14.36 -7.14 -18.38
C ALA A 726 15.75 -7.74 -18.68
N GLU A 727 16.77 -6.91 -18.96
CA GLU A 727 18.15 -7.36 -19.20
C GLU A 727 18.72 -8.07 -17.97
N MET A 728 18.55 -7.50 -16.78
CA MET A 728 18.99 -8.11 -15.52
C MET A 728 18.26 -9.41 -15.21
N SER A 729 16.95 -9.49 -15.49
CA SER A 729 16.17 -10.72 -15.33
C SER A 729 16.69 -11.82 -16.26
N SER A 730 16.96 -11.49 -17.53
CA SER A 730 17.56 -12.41 -18.50
C SER A 730 18.96 -12.86 -18.07
N PHE A 731 19.77 -11.95 -17.54
CA PHE A 731 21.10 -12.25 -17.02
C PHE A 731 21.02 -13.26 -15.86
N PHE A 732 20.19 -12.99 -14.84
CA PHE A 732 20.06 -13.89 -13.70
C PHE A 732 19.52 -15.25 -14.11
N THR A 733 18.44 -15.30 -14.90
CA THR A 733 17.84 -16.56 -15.37
C THR A 733 18.79 -17.36 -16.26
N GLY A 734 19.62 -16.70 -17.08
CA GLY A 734 20.62 -17.34 -17.94
C GLY A 734 21.86 -17.85 -17.18
N CYS A 735 22.13 -17.33 -15.98
CA CYS A 735 23.32 -17.66 -15.20
C CYS A 735 23.17 -18.99 -14.43
N LYS A 736 23.23 -20.12 -15.17
CA LYS A 736 23.10 -21.49 -14.61
C LYS A 736 23.89 -21.76 -13.32
N PRO A 737 25.14 -21.29 -13.14
CA PRO A 737 25.89 -21.58 -11.92
C PRO A 737 25.35 -20.91 -10.65
N MET A 738 24.50 -19.88 -10.77
CA MET A 738 23.81 -19.31 -9.60
C MET A 738 22.77 -20.26 -9.03
N TRP A 739 22.21 -21.13 -9.87
CA TRP A 739 21.00 -21.88 -9.55
C TRP A 739 21.30 -23.33 -9.21
N TYR A 740 20.43 -23.92 -8.40
CA TYR A 740 20.52 -25.30 -7.97
C TYR A 740 20.26 -26.24 -9.14
N VAL A 741 21.10 -27.26 -9.28
CA VAL A 741 20.94 -28.32 -10.28
C VAL A 741 20.51 -29.58 -9.55
N THR A 742 19.32 -30.10 -9.88
CA THR A 742 18.81 -31.35 -9.32
C THR A 742 19.50 -32.56 -9.93
N ASP A 743 19.35 -33.73 -9.30
CA ASP A 743 19.91 -35.00 -9.79
C ASP A 743 19.46 -35.32 -11.24
N ASP A 744 18.24 -34.88 -11.60
CA ASP A 744 17.67 -34.99 -12.95
C ASP A 744 18.26 -33.98 -13.96
N GLN A 745 19.34 -33.27 -13.61
CA GLN A 745 19.98 -32.23 -14.41
C GLN A 745 19.06 -31.04 -14.74
N ARG A 746 18.02 -30.81 -13.93
CA ARG A 746 17.13 -29.64 -14.06
C ARG A 746 17.64 -28.51 -13.18
N THR A 747 17.65 -27.30 -13.73
CA THR A 747 17.98 -26.10 -12.98
C THR A 747 16.72 -25.48 -12.38
N ILE A 748 16.70 -25.26 -11.08
CA ILE A 748 15.59 -24.62 -10.36
C ILE A 748 16.07 -23.31 -9.72
N GLY A 749 15.18 -22.33 -9.55
CA GLY A 749 15.50 -21.02 -8.99
C GLY A 749 15.73 -21.00 -7.48
N LEU A 750 16.58 -21.88 -6.99
CA LEU A 750 17.14 -21.92 -5.65
C LEU A 750 18.65 -21.67 -5.76
N PRO A 751 19.32 -21.00 -4.81
CA PRO A 751 20.76 -20.80 -4.91
C PRO A 751 21.58 -22.08 -4.93
N SER A 752 22.63 -22.09 -5.76
CA SER A 752 23.56 -23.21 -5.91
C SER A 752 24.24 -23.58 -4.60
N ARG A 753 24.60 -24.87 -4.49
CA ARG A 753 25.40 -25.42 -3.39
C ARG A 753 26.90 -25.28 -3.60
N THR A 754 27.35 -25.10 -4.84
CA THR A 754 28.79 -25.18 -5.19
C THR A 754 29.44 -23.81 -5.30
N GLU A 755 28.76 -22.82 -5.87
CA GLU A 755 29.32 -21.49 -6.12
C GLU A 755 28.74 -20.43 -5.17
N ASN A 756 29.62 -19.72 -4.47
CA ASN A 756 29.25 -18.55 -3.68
C ASN A 756 29.27 -17.29 -4.58
N ARG A 757 28.14 -16.61 -4.70
CA ARG A 757 27.90 -15.46 -5.59
C ARG A 757 27.12 -14.35 -4.88
N GLU A 758 27.64 -13.91 -3.74
CA GLU A 758 26.94 -12.98 -2.84
C GLU A 758 26.58 -11.65 -3.50
N THR A 759 27.44 -11.11 -4.37
CA THR A 759 27.19 -9.81 -5.02
C THR A 759 26.01 -9.91 -5.98
N GLU A 760 25.98 -10.96 -6.80
CA GLU A 760 24.91 -11.24 -7.74
C GLU A 760 23.58 -11.47 -7.03
N PHE A 761 23.57 -12.25 -5.95
CA PHE A 761 22.37 -12.47 -5.15
C PHE A 761 21.90 -11.21 -4.43
N PHE A 762 22.82 -10.40 -3.89
CA PHE A 762 22.49 -9.10 -3.30
C PHE A 762 21.83 -8.17 -4.31
N VAL A 763 22.40 -8.01 -5.50
CA VAL A 763 21.82 -7.16 -6.55
C VAL A 763 20.48 -7.73 -7.02
N CYS A 764 20.36 -9.05 -7.18
CA CYS A 764 19.12 -9.71 -7.54
C CYS A 764 18.00 -9.40 -6.53
N GLY A 765 18.26 -9.56 -5.22
CA GLY A 765 17.30 -9.23 -4.18
C GLY A 765 16.95 -7.75 -4.12
N ALA A 766 17.93 -6.87 -4.30
CA ALA A 766 17.73 -5.42 -4.30
C ALA A 766 16.84 -4.96 -5.46
N LEU A 767 17.08 -5.46 -6.67
CA LEU A 767 16.26 -5.18 -7.84
C LEU A 767 14.87 -5.79 -7.69
N THR A 768 14.73 -7.01 -7.19
CA THR A 768 13.42 -7.65 -6.94
C THR A 768 12.56 -6.84 -5.97
N GLY A 769 13.13 -6.39 -4.85
CA GLY A 769 12.42 -5.53 -3.90
C GLY A 769 12.09 -4.16 -4.49
N ARG A 770 13.03 -3.55 -5.22
CA ARG A 770 12.86 -2.22 -5.79
C ARG A 770 11.84 -2.20 -6.93
N ALA A 771 11.88 -3.19 -7.82
CA ALA A 771 10.92 -3.38 -8.89
C ALA A 771 9.51 -3.44 -8.30
N PHE A 772 9.31 -4.32 -7.30
CA PHE A 772 8.02 -4.46 -6.62
C PHE A 772 7.54 -3.12 -6.05
N VAL A 773 8.35 -2.38 -5.31
CA VAL A 773 7.97 -1.08 -4.73
C VAL A 773 7.57 -0.05 -5.80
N ASP A 774 8.28 -0.01 -6.93
CA ASP A 774 8.07 1.02 -7.95
C ASP A 774 6.97 0.69 -8.98
N GLY A 775 6.41 -0.53 -8.92
CA GLY A 775 5.35 -0.97 -9.84
C GLY A 775 5.85 -1.74 -11.04
N TYR A 776 7.03 -2.33 -10.93
CA TYR A 776 7.65 -3.23 -11.90
C TYR A 776 7.75 -4.64 -11.33
N THR A 777 8.14 -5.59 -12.16
CA THR A 777 8.34 -6.99 -11.79
C THR A 777 9.66 -7.48 -12.36
N MET A 778 10.40 -8.28 -11.60
CA MET A 778 11.53 -9.05 -12.13
C MET A 778 10.99 -10.32 -12.80
N ASP A 779 11.72 -10.83 -13.80
CA ASP A 779 11.43 -12.11 -14.45
C ASP A 779 12.49 -13.16 -14.06
N VAL A 780 12.42 -13.59 -12.80
CA VAL A 780 13.34 -14.57 -12.21
C VAL A 780 12.53 -15.67 -11.52
N SER A 781 12.66 -16.89 -12.03
CA SER A 781 11.84 -18.03 -11.61
C SER A 781 12.25 -18.63 -10.26
N TYR A 782 12.00 -17.93 -9.16
CA TYR A 782 12.33 -18.41 -7.80
C TYR A 782 11.57 -19.68 -7.40
N HIS A 783 12.23 -20.57 -6.68
CA HIS A 783 11.57 -21.72 -6.06
C HIS A 783 10.81 -21.30 -4.79
N PRO A 784 9.58 -21.81 -4.49
CA PRO A 784 8.80 -21.40 -3.31
C PRO A 784 9.56 -21.52 -1.97
N LEU A 785 10.40 -22.55 -1.85
CA LEU A 785 11.27 -22.76 -0.68
C LEU A 785 12.21 -21.59 -0.37
N VAL A 786 12.57 -20.76 -1.36
CA VAL A 786 13.32 -19.52 -1.12
C VAL A 786 12.57 -18.68 -0.09
N TRP A 787 11.27 -18.46 -0.30
CA TRP A 787 10.45 -17.62 0.58
C TRP A 787 10.21 -18.27 1.94
N THR A 788 10.03 -19.59 1.97
CA THR A 788 9.92 -20.35 3.22
C THR A 788 11.17 -20.14 4.08
N LEU A 789 12.37 -20.27 3.49
CA LEU A 789 13.64 -20.08 4.20
C LEU A 789 13.84 -18.62 4.65
N LEU A 790 13.44 -17.64 3.84
CA LEU A 790 13.56 -16.21 4.18
C LEU A 790 12.60 -15.77 5.29
N ARG A 791 11.40 -16.38 5.38
CA ARG A 791 10.37 -16.07 6.39
C ARG A 791 10.59 -16.82 7.70
N CYS A 792 11.21 -18.00 7.66
CA CYS A 792 11.50 -18.78 8.84
C CYS A 792 12.61 -18.13 9.67
N SER A 793 12.27 -17.73 10.89
CA SER A 793 13.26 -17.48 11.92
C SER A 793 13.61 -18.83 12.55
N ASP A 794 14.56 -19.54 11.94
CA ASP A 794 15.23 -20.62 12.66
C ASP A 794 15.88 -19.95 13.87
N ARG A 795 15.29 -20.13 15.05
CA ARG A 795 15.80 -19.56 16.30
C ARG A 795 17.12 -20.26 16.56
N ASP A 796 18.21 -19.66 16.09
CA ASP A 796 19.61 -20.13 16.12
C ASP A 796 20.18 -20.36 17.54
N GLY A 797 19.39 -20.92 18.47
CA GLY A 797 19.80 -21.20 19.84
C GLY A 797 18.78 -21.95 20.70
N ALA A 798 17.65 -22.41 20.16
CA ALA A 798 16.78 -23.34 20.87
C ALA A 798 17.13 -24.78 20.45
N THR A 799 17.29 -25.68 21.43
CA THR A 799 17.40 -27.12 21.19
C THR A 799 16.19 -27.59 20.39
N VAL A 800 16.41 -27.90 19.10
CA VAL A 800 15.37 -28.41 18.20
C VAL A 800 15.10 -29.86 18.60
N SER A 801 13.85 -30.22 18.90
CA SER A 801 13.49 -31.64 19.15
C SER A 801 13.43 -32.44 17.83
N LYS A 802 13.50 -33.77 17.91
CA LYS A 802 13.34 -34.65 16.72
C LYS A 802 12.04 -34.35 15.96
N GLU A 803 10.95 -34.12 16.68
CA GLU A 803 9.63 -33.81 16.12
C GLU A 803 9.60 -32.42 15.46
N GLN A 804 10.24 -31.43 16.08
CA GLN A 804 10.35 -30.09 15.50
C GLN A 804 11.18 -30.09 14.22
N LEU A 805 12.28 -30.85 14.18
CA LEU A 805 13.10 -31.01 12.98
C LEU A 805 12.28 -31.63 11.84
N LEU A 806 11.61 -32.75 12.08
CA LEU A 806 10.89 -33.51 11.05
C LEU A 806 9.64 -32.81 10.51
N HIS A 807 8.96 -32.00 11.34
CA HIS A 807 7.65 -31.43 10.99
C HIS A 807 7.63 -29.91 10.80
N THR A 808 8.59 -29.19 11.38
CA THR A 808 8.54 -27.72 11.46
C THR A 808 9.79 -27.03 10.88
N SER A 809 10.88 -27.76 10.67
CA SER A 809 12.11 -27.18 10.12
C SER A 809 12.00 -26.95 8.61
N SER A 810 12.26 -25.71 8.19
CA SER A 810 12.36 -25.34 6.78
C SER A 810 13.55 -26.01 6.08
N LEU A 811 14.66 -26.23 6.80
CA LEU A 811 15.82 -26.97 6.28
C LEU A 811 15.52 -28.45 6.04
N TRP A 812 14.68 -29.06 6.90
CA TRP A 812 14.22 -30.43 6.67
C TRP A 812 13.27 -30.53 5.47
N ALA A 813 12.36 -29.57 5.33
CA ALA A 813 11.49 -29.48 4.15
C ALA A 813 12.32 -29.34 2.86
N LEU A 814 13.34 -28.46 2.88
CA LEU A 814 14.29 -28.28 1.79
C LEU A 814 14.99 -29.59 1.42
N LEU A 815 15.54 -30.30 2.40
CA LEU A 815 16.20 -31.59 2.15
C LEU A 815 15.22 -32.62 1.58
N SER A 816 14.02 -32.70 2.14
CA SER A 816 13.02 -33.70 1.74
C SER A 816 12.54 -33.49 0.30
N GLU A 817 12.47 -32.23 -0.16
CA GLU A 817 12.04 -31.88 -1.50
C GLU A 817 13.15 -32.03 -2.53
N LEU A 818 14.38 -31.62 -2.21
CA LEU A 818 15.51 -31.65 -3.15
C LEU A 818 16.22 -33.00 -3.21
N GLU A 819 16.37 -33.68 -2.07
CA GLU A 819 17.13 -34.92 -1.93
C GLU A 819 16.39 -35.92 -1.02
N PRO A 820 15.27 -36.48 -1.49
CA PRO A 820 14.41 -37.34 -0.69
C PRO A 820 15.11 -38.60 -0.18
N THR A 821 16.13 -39.09 -0.90
CA THR A 821 16.95 -40.24 -0.52
C THR A 821 17.76 -39.94 0.74
N MET A 822 18.46 -38.80 0.78
CA MET A 822 19.24 -38.35 1.93
C MET A 822 18.33 -38.05 3.13
N ALA A 823 17.19 -37.39 2.90
CA ALA A 823 16.19 -37.14 3.93
C ALA A 823 15.69 -38.45 4.58
N ASN A 824 15.41 -39.47 3.78
CA ASN A 824 14.99 -40.77 4.28
C ASN A 824 16.09 -41.47 5.09
N SER A 825 17.35 -41.41 4.67
CA SER A 825 18.48 -41.94 5.44
C SER A 825 18.63 -41.25 6.79
N PHE A 826 18.58 -39.92 6.84
CA PHE A 826 18.63 -39.19 8.12
C PHE A 826 17.41 -39.46 8.99
N LYS A 827 16.22 -39.63 8.40
CA LYS A 827 15.02 -40.00 9.13
C LYS A 827 15.18 -41.37 9.79
N GLN A 828 15.76 -42.34 9.09
CA GLN A 828 16.06 -43.66 9.64
C GLN A 828 17.09 -43.56 10.78
N MET A 829 18.14 -42.74 10.64
CA MET A 829 19.12 -42.52 11.71
C MET A 829 18.49 -41.90 12.97
N LEU A 830 17.61 -40.91 12.81
CA LEU A 830 16.92 -40.26 13.94
C LEU A 830 15.99 -41.22 14.70
N LEU A 831 15.44 -42.22 14.02
CA LEU A 831 14.51 -43.21 14.56
C LEU A 831 15.20 -44.52 15.01
N ALA A 832 16.48 -44.70 14.70
CA ALA A 832 17.24 -45.91 15.03
C ALA A 832 17.44 -46.08 16.55
N SER A 833 17.45 -47.33 16.99
CA SER A 833 17.80 -47.74 18.35
C SER A 833 19.31 -47.62 18.61
N ALA A 834 19.72 -47.63 19.88
CA ALA A 834 21.13 -47.55 20.26
C ALA A 834 21.97 -48.66 19.62
N SER A 835 21.46 -49.90 19.60
CA SER A 835 22.13 -51.04 18.97
C SER A 835 22.25 -50.90 17.45
N GLU A 836 21.26 -50.31 16.79
CA GLU A 836 21.30 -50.07 15.34
C GLU A 836 22.32 -48.99 14.99
N LEU A 837 22.42 -47.92 15.80
CA LEU A 837 23.43 -46.87 15.62
C LEU A 837 24.86 -47.39 15.85
N GLU A 838 25.06 -48.24 16.86
CA GLU A 838 26.35 -48.91 17.10
C GLU A 838 26.76 -49.80 15.92
N LEU A 839 25.80 -50.54 15.34
CA LEU A 839 26.02 -51.36 14.14
C LEU A 839 26.37 -50.53 12.89
N MET A 840 25.86 -49.29 12.80
CA MET A 840 26.19 -48.38 11.69
C MET A 840 27.63 -47.86 11.75
N GLY A 841 28.29 -47.87 12.92
CA GLY A 841 29.70 -47.53 13.07
C GLY A 841 30.06 -46.12 12.60
N LEU A 842 29.12 -45.16 12.71
CA LEU A 842 29.31 -43.80 12.24
C LEU A 842 30.01 -42.95 13.30
N GLU A 843 30.89 -42.06 12.84
CA GLU A 843 31.62 -41.09 13.65
C GLU A 843 31.32 -39.67 13.17
N ASP A 844 31.33 -38.71 14.10
CA ASP A 844 31.28 -37.29 13.76
C ASP A 844 32.64 -36.75 13.30
N GLU A 845 32.72 -35.46 13.00
CA GLU A 845 33.97 -34.82 12.53
C GLU A 845 35.07 -34.73 13.60
N ASN A 846 34.74 -35.04 14.86
CA ASN A 846 35.67 -35.10 15.99
C ASN A 846 35.98 -36.56 16.41
N GLU A 847 35.72 -37.53 15.52
CA GLU A 847 35.90 -38.98 15.78
C GLU A 847 35.04 -39.50 16.96
N GLN A 848 33.94 -38.81 17.29
CA GLN A 848 32.99 -39.28 18.30
C GLN A 848 31.94 -40.20 17.66
N SER A 849 31.77 -41.39 18.23
CA SER A 849 30.74 -42.33 17.82
C SER A 849 29.33 -41.73 17.96
N ILE A 850 28.49 -41.93 16.95
CA ILE A 850 27.10 -41.46 16.93
C ILE A 850 26.23 -42.34 17.83
N LYS A 851 25.55 -41.70 18.78
CA LYS A 851 24.69 -42.26 19.82
C LYS A 851 23.32 -41.57 19.80
N PRO A 852 22.30 -42.15 20.45
CA PRO A 852 20.96 -41.52 20.53
C PRO A 852 20.96 -40.09 21.09
N GLU A 853 21.98 -39.73 21.88
CA GLU A 853 22.15 -38.42 22.53
C GLU A 853 22.67 -37.33 21.58
N ASN A 854 23.54 -37.68 20.61
CA ASN A 854 24.19 -36.72 19.70
C ASN A 854 23.72 -36.85 18.23
N VAL A 855 22.93 -37.88 17.88
CA VAL A 855 22.44 -38.11 16.50
C VAL A 855 21.63 -36.92 15.96
N LEU A 856 20.90 -36.22 16.82
CA LEU A 856 20.10 -35.06 16.42
C LEU A 856 21.00 -33.89 16.02
N ASP A 857 21.99 -33.56 16.86
CA ASP A 857 22.96 -32.50 16.57
C ASP A 857 23.82 -32.85 15.35
N PHE A 858 24.19 -34.12 15.20
CA PHE A 858 24.89 -34.61 14.01
C PHE A 858 24.06 -34.40 12.73
N VAL A 859 22.80 -34.83 12.71
CA VAL A 859 21.92 -34.68 11.53
C VAL A 859 21.69 -33.20 11.21
N VAL A 860 21.37 -32.38 12.23
CA VAL A 860 21.19 -30.93 12.04
C VAL A 860 22.46 -30.27 11.50
N GLY A 861 23.63 -30.63 12.06
CA GLY A 861 24.93 -30.15 11.61
C GLY A 861 25.23 -30.53 10.16
N ARG A 862 24.96 -31.79 9.78
CA ARG A 862 25.13 -32.28 8.40
C ARG A 862 24.22 -31.54 7.42
N ILE A 863 22.95 -31.32 7.76
CA ILE A 863 22.02 -30.56 6.90
C ILE A 863 22.49 -29.11 6.72
N LYS A 864 22.89 -28.44 7.81
CA LYS A 864 23.42 -27.07 7.75
C LYS A 864 24.70 -26.97 6.91
N ALA A 865 25.64 -27.91 7.09
CA ALA A 865 26.86 -27.97 6.30
C ALA A 865 26.56 -28.19 4.81
N HIS A 866 25.62 -29.10 4.51
CA HIS A 866 25.21 -29.46 3.15
C HIS A 866 24.63 -28.29 2.35
N PHE A 867 23.90 -27.38 3.01
CA PHE A 867 23.30 -26.19 2.41
C PHE A 867 24.02 -24.88 2.75
N SER A 868 25.24 -24.94 3.32
CA SER A 868 25.97 -23.75 3.79
C SER A 868 26.11 -22.65 2.72
N THR A 869 26.61 -23.00 1.52
CA THR A 869 26.70 -22.06 0.38
C THR A 869 25.35 -21.52 -0.06
N THR A 870 24.32 -22.38 -0.13
CA THR A 870 22.95 -21.96 -0.48
C THR A 870 22.42 -20.93 0.51
N LEU A 871 22.65 -21.15 1.81
CA LEU A 871 22.20 -20.24 2.87
C LEU A 871 22.96 -18.90 2.84
N MET A 872 24.26 -18.90 2.54
CA MET A 872 25.04 -17.66 2.37
C MET A 872 24.50 -16.82 1.20
N ASN A 873 24.27 -17.45 0.05
CA ASN A 873 23.69 -16.80 -1.13
C ASN A 873 22.26 -16.27 -0.85
N LEU A 874 21.41 -17.06 -0.17
CA LEU A 874 20.08 -16.63 0.25
C LEU A 874 20.12 -15.44 1.21
N GLN A 875 21.09 -15.43 2.13
CA GLN A 875 21.29 -14.31 3.03
C GLN A 875 21.64 -13.06 2.22
N ALA A 876 22.58 -13.14 1.28
CA ALA A 876 22.92 -12.01 0.41
C ALA A 876 21.70 -11.48 -0.36
N PHE A 877 20.87 -12.38 -0.91
CA PHE A 877 19.60 -12.02 -1.55
C PHE A 877 18.65 -11.29 -0.59
N LEU A 878 18.48 -11.80 0.63
CA LEU A 878 17.68 -11.14 1.66
C LEU A 878 18.18 -9.73 1.95
N LEU A 879 19.51 -9.53 2.02
CA LEU A 879 20.09 -8.23 2.32
C LEU A 879 19.84 -7.20 1.24
N GLY A 880 19.77 -7.64 -0.01
CA GLY A 880 19.32 -6.83 -1.13
C GLY A 880 17.84 -6.47 -0.99
N LEU A 881 16.99 -7.47 -0.74
CA LEU A 881 15.54 -7.30 -0.64
C LEU A 881 15.15 -6.30 0.47
N LEU A 882 15.80 -6.40 1.63
CA LEU A 882 15.59 -5.54 2.80
C LEU A 882 16.03 -4.08 2.60
N ARG A 883 16.68 -3.73 1.48
CA ARG A 883 16.95 -2.33 1.11
C ARG A 883 15.67 -1.59 0.72
N SER A 884 14.69 -2.32 0.16
CA SER A 884 13.48 -1.71 -0.40
C SER A 884 12.18 -2.25 0.21
N VAL A 885 12.16 -3.47 0.77
CA VAL A 885 10.93 -4.11 1.25
C VAL A 885 11.14 -4.68 2.65
N ASP A 886 10.19 -4.41 3.55
CA ASP A 886 10.09 -5.08 4.84
C ASP A 886 9.28 -6.38 4.68
N LEU A 887 9.87 -7.54 4.99
CA LEU A 887 9.19 -8.84 4.81
C LEU A 887 7.88 -8.96 5.59
N SER A 888 7.72 -8.23 6.70
CA SER A 888 6.47 -8.23 7.46
C SER A 888 5.28 -7.72 6.65
N THR A 889 5.52 -6.87 5.65
CA THR A 889 4.47 -6.32 4.77
C THR A 889 3.89 -7.38 3.84
N LEU A 890 4.65 -8.43 3.55
CA LEU A 890 4.31 -9.49 2.61
C LEU A 890 3.42 -10.59 3.21
N PHE A 891 2.97 -10.45 4.47
CA PHE A 891 2.32 -11.53 5.24
C PHE A 891 1.05 -12.11 4.58
N SER A 892 0.34 -11.32 3.77
CA SER A 892 -0.87 -11.75 3.08
C SER A 892 -0.60 -12.69 1.90
N LEU A 893 0.63 -12.76 1.39
CA LEU A 893 0.99 -13.57 0.22
C LEU A 893 1.49 -14.97 0.64
N SER A 894 1.06 -16.02 -0.05
CA SER A 894 1.69 -17.35 0.07
C SER A 894 3.09 -17.36 -0.57
N ASP A 895 3.84 -18.44 -0.35
CA ASP A 895 5.19 -18.56 -0.89
C ASP A 895 5.16 -18.71 -2.43
N GLU A 896 4.15 -19.39 -2.98
CA GLU A 896 3.92 -19.48 -4.43
C GLU A 896 3.52 -18.12 -5.02
N GLU A 897 2.66 -17.38 -4.30
CA GLU A 897 2.23 -16.05 -4.72
C GLU A 897 3.38 -15.06 -4.71
N LEU A 898 4.32 -15.19 -3.77
CA LEU A 898 5.54 -14.38 -3.79
C LEU A 898 6.40 -14.66 -5.02
N CYS A 899 6.48 -15.91 -5.48
CA CYS A 899 7.16 -16.21 -6.73
C CYS A 899 6.52 -15.49 -7.92
N VAL A 900 5.17 -15.44 -7.98
CA VAL A 900 4.43 -14.72 -9.03
C VAL A 900 4.64 -13.20 -8.91
N VAL A 901 4.53 -12.66 -7.70
CA VAL A 901 4.49 -11.20 -7.47
C VAL A 901 5.88 -10.56 -7.53
N LEU A 902 6.89 -11.23 -6.99
CA LEU A 902 8.26 -10.72 -6.90
C LEU A 902 9.16 -11.28 -8.01
N GLY A 903 9.05 -12.58 -8.29
CA GLY A 903 9.83 -13.24 -9.36
C GLY A 903 9.15 -13.26 -10.73
N GLY A 904 7.88 -12.83 -10.77
CA GLY A 904 7.10 -12.85 -11.98
C GLY A 904 6.63 -14.24 -12.42
N GLN A 905 6.97 -15.34 -11.72
CA GLN A 905 6.70 -16.71 -12.20
C GLN A 905 5.29 -16.88 -12.74
N ASP A 906 5.20 -17.40 -13.95
CA ASP A 906 3.95 -17.86 -14.56
C ASP A 906 4.06 -19.37 -14.71
N SER A 907 2.97 -20.11 -14.51
CA SER A 907 2.94 -21.57 -14.68
C SER A 907 3.36 -21.98 -16.09
N GLU A 908 4.61 -22.32 -16.34
CA GLU A 908 5.13 -22.68 -17.68
C GLU A 908 4.78 -24.11 -18.09
N GLU A 909 3.53 -24.52 -17.95
CA GLU A 909 3.10 -25.83 -18.42
C GLU A 909 2.98 -25.83 -19.95
N GLU A 910 3.72 -26.71 -20.62
CA GLU A 910 3.53 -26.98 -22.04
C GLU A 910 2.14 -27.61 -22.25
N GLY A 911 1.26 -26.89 -22.95
CA GLY A 911 -0.16 -27.23 -23.10
C GLY A 911 -1.12 -26.31 -22.33
N ALA A 912 -0.60 -25.34 -21.57
CA ALA A 912 -1.41 -24.34 -20.88
C ALA A 912 -2.21 -23.44 -21.83
N ALA A 913 -3.36 -22.97 -21.34
CA ALA A 913 -4.26 -22.07 -22.06
C ALA A 913 -3.55 -20.79 -22.56
N PRO A 914 -4.06 -20.16 -23.64
CA PRO A 914 -3.57 -18.86 -24.09
C PRO A 914 -3.67 -17.82 -22.95
N LEU A 915 -2.77 -16.83 -22.96
CA LEU A 915 -2.72 -15.75 -21.97
C LEU A 915 -4.00 -14.90 -21.97
N PHE A 916 -4.60 -14.73 -23.14
CA PHE A 916 -5.83 -14.00 -23.32
C PHE A 916 -6.59 -14.50 -24.56
N THR A 917 -7.90 -14.32 -24.55
CA THR A 917 -8.78 -14.66 -25.68
C THR A 917 -8.96 -13.48 -26.63
N GLU A 918 -9.47 -13.77 -27.83
CA GLU A 918 -9.91 -12.74 -28.80
C GLU A 918 -10.86 -11.71 -28.17
N ALA A 919 -11.89 -12.15 -27.46
CA ALA A 919 -12.85 -11.25 -26.81
C ALA A 919 -12.21 -10.36 -25.73
N GLN A 920 -11.23 -10.90 -24.98
CA GLN A 920 -10.49 -10.11 -24.00
C GLN A 920 -9.60 -9.06 -24.67
N LEU A 921 -8.91 -9.42 -25.76
CA LEU A 921 -8.08 -8.50 -26.53
C LEU A 921 -8.93 -7.39 -27.18
N GLU A 922 -10.06 -7.74 -27.78
CA GLU A 922 -11.00 -6.76 -28.35
C GLU A 922 -11.49 -5.75 -27.32
N SER A 923 -11.75 -6.18 -26.09
CA SER A 923 -12.24 -5.28 -25.02
C SER A 923 -11.25 -4.16 -24.64
N VAL A 924 -9.95 -4.38 -24.90
CA VAL A 924 -8.86 -3.46 -24.55
C VAL A 924 -8.23 -2.77 -25.76
N VAL A 925 -8.70 -3.04 -26.97
CA VAL A 925 -8.21 -2.40 -28.20
C VAL A 925 -9.06 -1.18 -28.55
N THR A 926 -8.45 -0.17 -29.15
CA THR A 926 -9.13 1.02 -29.67
C THR A 926 -8.51 1.45 -30.99
N GLU A 927 -9.33 1.61 -32.02
CA GLU A 927 -8.89 2.02 -33.35
C GLU A 927 -8.73 3.54 -33.45
N ALA A 928 -7.65 4.00 -34.08
CA ALA A 928 -7.42 5.42 -34.33
C ALA A 928 -6.65 5.66 -35.64
N HIS A 929 -6.52 6.94 -36.03
CA HIS A 929 -5.66 7.44 -37.11
C HIS A 929 -5.62 6.55 -38.37
N GLY A 930 -6.76 6.49 -39.07
CA GLY A 930 -6.92 5.72 -40.32
C GLY A 930 -7.65 4.39 -40.16
N TYR A 931 -7.86 3.91 -38.94
CA TYR A 931 -8.83 2.87 -38.62
C TYR A 931 -9.98 3.43 -37.75
N THR A 932 -11.16 2.86 -37.91
CA THR A 932 -12.39 3.17 -37.15
C THR A 932 -12.91 1.94 -36.43
N ALA A 933 -13.80 2.14 -35.45
CA ALA A 933 -14.45 1.05 -34.71
C ALA A 933 -15.01 -0.03 -35.66
N GLY A 934 -14.51 -1.25 -35.52
CA GLY A 934 -14.93 -2.41 -36.32
C GLY A 934 -14.22 -2.59 -37.65
N SER A 935 -13.10 -1.89 -37.89
CA SER A 935 -12.25 -2.06 -39.08
C SER A 935 -11.85 -3.52 -39.29
N LYS A 936 -11.87 -3.98 -40.53
CA LYS A 936 -11.59 -5.38 -40.90
C LYS A 936 -10.18 -5.80 -40.46
N GLU A 937 -9.21 -4.91 -40.66
CA GLU A 937 -7.81 -5.11 -40.34
C GLU A 937 -7.61 -5.33 -38.84
N VAL A 938 -8.31 -4.55 -38.01
CA VAL A 938 -8.22 -4.65 -36.55
C VAL A 938 -8.89 -5.93 -36.05
N LYS A 939 -10.04 -6.32 -36.62
CA LYS A 939 -10.68 -7.62 -36.32
C LYS A 939 -9.82 -8.81 -36.73
N LEU A 940 -9.15 -8.73 -37.89
CA LEU A 940 -8.20 -9.76 -38.30
C LEU A 940 -7.04 -9.85 -37.32
N PHE A 941 -6.50 -8.71 -36.89
CA PHE A 941 -5.46 -8.65 -35.88
C PHE A 941 -5.90 -9.28 -34.55
N THR A 942 -7.06 -8.90 -34.00
CA THR A 942 -7.54 -9.45 -32.72
C THR A 942 -7.82 -10.94 -32.80
N SER A 943 -8.38 -11.40 -33.92
CA SER A 943 -8.61 -12.82 -34.18
C SER A 943 -7.32 -13.63 -34.34
N ILE A 944 -6.29 -13.07 -35.00
CA ILE A 944 -4.99 -13.76 -35.12
C ILE A 944 -4.29 -13.84 -33.76
N VAL A 945 -4.18 -12.71 -33.05
CA VAL A 945 -3.39 -12.66 -31.81
C VAL A 945 -4.13 -13.27 -30.61
N GLY A 946 -5.45 -13.13 -30.53
CA GLY A 946 -6.26 -13.69 -29.44
C GLY A 946 -6.84 -15.08 -29.73
N GLY A 947 -6.90 -15.49 -30.99
CA GLY A 947 -7.49 -16.76 -31.42
C GLY A 947 -6.47 -17.79 -31.94
N ASP A 948 -5.53 -17.37 -32.79
CA ASP A 948 -4.58 -18.30 -33.42
C ASP A 948 -3.25 -18.42 -32.66
N PHE A 949 -2.78 -17.34 -32.03
CA PHE A 949 -1.49 -17.35 -31.34
C PHE A 949 -1.54 -18.24 -30.11
N GLY A 950 -0.60 -19.17 -30.02
CA GLY A 950 -0.36 -19.94 -28.80
C GLY A 950 0.22 -19.07 -27.69
N ARG A 951 0.23 -19.58 -26.46
CA ARG A 951 0.74 -18.85 -25.29
C ARG A 951 2.15 -18.27 -25.50
N LYS A 952 3.05 -19.03 -26.14
CA LYS A 952 4.42 -18.59 -26.46
C LYS A 952 4.38 -17.35 -27.38
N GLU A 953 3.61 -17.38 -28.46
CA GLU A 953 3.51 -16.27 -29.42
C GLU A 953 2.82 -15.03 -28.80
N GLN A 954 1.81 -15.24 -27.96
CA GLN A 954 1.17 -14.15 -27.22
C GLN A 954 2.14 -13.45 -26.25
N ARG A 955 3.07 -14.18 -25.61
CA ARG A 955 4.15 -13.56 -24.81
C ARG A 955 5.06 -12.68 -25.66
N LEU A 956 5.47 -13.18 -26.82
CA LEU A 956 6.32 -12.40 -27.73
C LEU A 956 5.60 -11.12 -28.18
N PHE A 957 4.30 -11.22 -28.44
CA PHE A 957 3.47 -10.07 -28.75
C PHE A 957 3.38 -9.08 -27.59
N LEU A 958 3.20 -9.56 -26.36
CA LEU A 958 3.20 -8.68 -25.18
C LEU A 958 4.55 -7.99 -24.98
N GLU A 959 5.65 -8.71 -25.12
CA GLU A 959 6.99 -8.14 -25.01
C GLU A 959 7.21 -7.08 -26.10
N PHE A 960 6.82 -7.39 -27.33
CA PHE A 960 6.83 -6.45 -28.44
C PHE A 960 5.99 -5.21 -28.14
N LEU A 961 4.79 -5.36 -27.57
CA LEU A 961 3.84 -4.26 -27.37
C LEU A 961 4.12 -3.42 -26.12
N THR A 962 4.62 -4.05 -25.05
CA THR A 962 4.67 -3.47 -23.69
C THR A 962 6.10 -3.38 -23.13
N GLY A 963 7.07 -4.04 -23.78
CA GLY A 963 8.40 -4.28 -23.22
C GLY A 963 8.44 -5.38 -22.15
N SER A 964 7.30 -5.99 -21.82
CA SER A 964 7.16 -7.08 -20.86
C SER A 964 6.52 -8.29 -21.53
N SER A 965 7.13 -9.47 -21.39
CA SER A 965 6.56 -10.74 -21.86
C SER A 965 5.32 -11.18 -21.06
N ARG A 966 4.95 -10.43 -20.01
CA ARG A 966 3.87 -10.76 -19.07
C ARG A 966 2.78 -9.71 -18.99
N LEU A 967 1.57 -10.21 -18.74
CA LEU A 967 0.44 -9.37 -18.37
C LEU A 967 0.55 -8.91 -16.91
N PRO A 968 0.00 -7.72 -16.60
CA PRO A 968 -0.34 -7.36 -15.23
C PRO A 968 -1.25 -8.41 -14.57
N LEU A 969 -1.29 -8.44 -13.24
CA LEU A 969 -2.10 -9.41 -12.47
C LEU A 969 -3.60 -9.41 -12.84
N ASN A 970 -4.13 -8.27 -13.30
CA ASN A 970 -5.52 -8.13 -13.79
C ASN A 970 -5.67 -8.49 -15.28
N GLY A 971 -4.70 -9.19 -15.86
CA GLY A 971 -4.65 -9.51 -17.29
C GLY A 971 -4.51 -8.26 -18.16
N LEU A 972 -5.06 -8.32 -19.38
CA LEU A 972 -5.04 -7.22 -20.35
C LEU A 972 -5.70 -5.92 -19.83
N GLN A 973 -6.68 -6.02 -18.93
CA GLN A 973 -7.32 -4.85 -18.33
C GLN A 973 -6.37 -4.07 -17.40
N GLY A 974 -5.32 -4.73 -16.91
CA GLY A 974 -4.33 -4.10 -16.04
C GLY A 974 -3.26 -3.28 -16.78
N LEU A 975 -3.28 -3.20 -18.12
CA LEU A 975 -2.27 -2.49 -18.92
C LEU A 975 -2.22 -0.97 -18.71
N GLY A 976 -3.05 -0.42 -17.82
CA GLY A 976 -3.11 0.99 -17.45
C GLY A 976 -3.68 1.91 -18.54
N ARG A 977 -3.71 1.46 -19.79
CA ARG A 977 -4.36 2.11 -20.94
C ARG A 977 -4.79 1.08 -21.98
N LYS A 978 -5.71 1.47 -22.86
CA LYS A 978 -6.10 0.64 -24.01
C LYS A 978 -5.02 0.61 -25.09
N ILE A 979 -4.94 -0.50 -25.81
CA ILE A 979 -4.05 -0.70 -26.95
C ILE A 979 -4.60 0.11 -28.12
N THR A 980 -3.89 1.13 -28.55
CA THR A 980 -4.32 1.96 -29.68
C THR A 980 -3.77 1.40 -30.97
N VAL A 981 -4.64 0.97 -31.89
CA VAL A 981 -4.25 0.40 -33.19
C VAL A 981 -4.50 1.41 -34.28
N VAL A 982 -3.46 1.72 -35.04
CA VAL A 982 -3.51 2.74 -36.09
C VAL A 982 -2.99 2.25 -37.42
N LYS A 983 -3.41 2.93 -38.50
CA LYS A 983 -2.99 2.58 -39.84
C LYS A 983 -1.54 3.02 -40.08
N LYS A 984 -0.69 2.06 -40.46
CA LYS A 984 0.65 2.34 -40.99
C LYS A 984 0.58 2.33 -42.51
N GLU A 985 1.13 3.34 -43.16
CA GLU A 985 1.22 3.34 -44.62
C GLU A 985 2.19 2.26 -45.11
N MET A 986 1.90 1.71 -46.28
CA MET A 986 2.71 0.67 -46.90
C MET A 986 3.81 1.32 -47.74
N ASP A 987 5.05 1.23 -47.26
CA ASP A 987 6.23 1.73 -47.99
C ASP A 987 6.55 0.91 -49.26
N SER A 988 6.06 -0.34 -49.32
CA SER A 988 6.35 -1.27 -50.41
C SER A 988 5.10 -1.87 -51.04
N LYS A 989 5.12 -2.04 -52.36
CA LYS A 989 4.03 -2.72 -53.11
C LYS A 989 3.91 -4.22 -52.78
N ASN A 990 4.92 -4.81 -52.16
CA ASN A 990 4.99 -6.25 -51.85
C ASN A 990 4.50 -6.59 -50.44
N GLU A 991 3.84 -5.66 -49.75
CA GLU A 991 3.34 -5.85 -48.38
C GLU A 991 4.43 -6.32 -47.40
N ALA A 992 5.67 -5.86 -47.61
CA ALA A 992 6.83 -6.21 -46.80
C ALA A 992 6.98 -5.33 -45.55
N THR A 993 6.25 -4.21 -45.50
CA THR A 993 6.24 -3.29 -44.36
C THR A 993 5.76 -4.03 -43.12
N LEU A 994 6.59 -4.06 -42.07
CA LEU A 994 6.27 -4.72 -40.81
C LEU A 994 5.42 -3.84 -39.89
N PRO A 995 4.57 -4.44 -39.04
CA PRO A 995 3.96 -3.71 -37.95
C PRO A 995 5.05 -3.25 -36.98
N SER A 996 4.84 -2.09 -36.38
CA SER A 996 5.75 -1.50 -35.38
C SER A 996 4.91 -1.00 -34.22
N CYS A 997 5.47 -0.94 -33.01
CA CYS A 997 4.77 -0.34 -31.89
C CYS A 997 5.62 0.75 -31.24
N SER A 998 4.97 1.62 -30.49
CA SER A 998 5.62 2.47 -29.50
C SER A 998 5.16 1.98 -28.12
N THR A 999 6.03 1.22 -27.45
CA THR A 999 5.74 0.53 -26.18
C THR A 999 5.28 1.49 -25.09
N CYS A 1000 5.87 2.69 -25.04
CA CYS A 1000 5.52 3.76 -24.09
C CYS A 1000 4.04 4.18 -24.14
N PHE A 1001 3.38 3.98 -25.28
CA PHE A 1001 1.99 4.41 -25.51
C PHE A 1001 1.02 3.26 -25.77
N LEU A 1002 1.47 2.00 -25.73
CA LEU A 1002 0.71 0.84 -26.21
C LEU A 1002 0.09 1.08 -27.59
N TYR A 1003 0.90 1.66 -28.47
CA TYR A 1003 0.46 2.20 -29.75
C TYR A 1003 0.98 1.32 -30.89
N LEU A 1004 0.10 0.50 -31.46
CA LEU A 1004 0.41 -0.45 -32.52
C LEU A 1004 0.11 0.15 -33.90
N LYS A 1005 1.16 0.34 -34.70
CA LYS A 1005 1.07 0.80 -36.10
C LYS A 1005 0.95 -0.44 -36.99
N LEU A 1006 -0.27 -0.72 -37.44
CA LEU A 1006 -0.64 -1.91 -38.22
C LEU A 1006 -0.86 -1.56 -39.70
N PRO A 1007 -0.07 -2.10 -40.64
CA PRO A 1007 -0.33 -1.94 -42.07
C PRO A 1007 -1.63 -2.64 -42.52
N PRO A 1008 -2.32 -2.12 -43.55
CA PRO A 1008 -3.57 -2.69 -44.05
C PRO A 1008 -3.31 -3.88 -44.99
N TYR A 1009 -2.89 -5.02 -44.44
CA TYR A 1009 -2.59 -6.22 -45.25
C TYR A 1009 -3.82 -6.76 -45.97
N THR A 1010 -3.61 -7.25 -47.20
CA THR A 1010 -4.68 -7.79 -48.04
C THR A 1010 -5.29 -9.10 -47.53
N SER A 1011 -4.53 -9.94 -46.81
CA SER A 1011 -4.98 -11.25 -46.33
C SER A 1011 -4.60 -11.55 -44.88
N ARG A 1012 -5.37 -12.46 -44.24
CA ARG A 1012 -5.11 -12.96 -42.87
C ARG A 1012 -3.74 -13.61 -42.76
N ASP A 1013 -3.36 -14.42 -43.74
CA ASP A 1013 -2.11 -15.19 -43.73
C ASP A 1013 -0.89 -14.26 -43.78
N ILE A 1014 -0.95 -13.22 -44.63
CA ILE A 1014 0.12 -12.21 -44.72
C ILE A 1014 0.22 -11.44 -43.39
N MET A 1015 -0.91 -10.99 -42.83
CA MET A 1015 -0.92 -10.31 -41.54
C MET A 1015 -0.31 -11.18 -40.45
N LYS A 1016 -0.69 -12.47 -40.37
CA LYS A 1016 -0.15 -13.41 -39.39
C LYS A 1016 1.35 -13.59 -39.54
N GLN A 1017 1.84 -13.81 -40.76
CA GLN A 1017 3.27 -13.98 -41.04
C GLN A 1017 4.06 -12.72 -40.67
N ARG A 1018 3.54 -11.53 -40.99
CA ARG A 1018 4.20 -10.25 -40.70
C ARG A 1018 4.18 -9.90 -39.21
N LEU A 1019 3.07 -10.16 -38.51
CA LEU A 1019 2.99 -10.03 -37.06
C LEU A 1019 4.00 -10.94 -36.38
N LEU A 1020 4.04 -12.23 -36.74
CA LEU A 1020 4.93 -13.20 -36.14
C LEU A 1020 6.41 -12.81 -36.33
N LEU A 1021 6.77 -12.36 -37.53
CA LEU A 1021 8.12 -11.88 -37.82
C LEU A 1021 8.48 -10.65 -36.96
N ALA A 1022 7.60 -9.66 -36.91
CA ALA A 1022 7.83 -8.44 -36.13
C ALA A 1022 7.93 -8.69 -34.61
N VAL A 1023 7.07 -9.54 -34.04
CA VAL A 1023 7.15 -9.86 -32.60
C VAL A 1023 8.33 -10.77 -32.28
N THR A 1024 8.86 -11.51 -33.25
CA THR A 1024 10.02 -12.39 -33.03
C THR A 1024 11.33 -11.61 -33.08
N GLU A 1025 11.48 -10.72 -34.06
CA GLU A 1025 12.73 -9.99 -34.30
C GLU A 1025 12.75 -8.60 -33.65
N GLY A 1026 11.60 -7.92 -33.55
CA GLY A 1026 11.50 -6.54 -33.07
C GLY A 1026 11.41 -6.38 -31.55
N ARG A 1027 11.16 -7.45 -30.80
CA ARG A 1027 10.85 -7.39 -29.35
C ARG A 1027 12.02 -6.95 -28.44
N LYS A 1028 13.26 -7.00 -28.91
CA LYS A 1028 14.48 -6.64 -28.14
C LYS A 1028 15.14 -5.32 -28.59
N ASN A 1029 14.56 -4.62 -29.55
CA ASN A 1029 15.11 -3.37 -30.08
C ASN A 1029 14.27 -2.18 -29.60
N PHE A 1030 14.44 -1.81 -28.33
CA PHE A 1030 13.76 -0.64 -27.75
C PHE A 1030 14.15 0.67 -28.43
N SER A 1031 15.32 0.72 -29.08
CA SER A 1031 15.82 1.85 -29.88
C SER A 1031 15.02 2.11 -31.18
N LEU A 1032 14.10 1.22 -31.56
CA LEU A 1032 13.20 1.41 -32.71
C LEU A 1032 11.83 2.04 -32.34
N SER A 1033 11.61 2.38 -31.05
CA SER A 1033 10.31 2.77 -30.48
C SER A 1033 9.94 4.24 -30.66
#